data_AF-A0A8C1V7V8-F1
#
_entry.id   AF-A0A8C1V7V8-F1
#
_cell.length_a   1.000
_cell.length_b   1.000
_cell.length_c   1.000
_cell.angle_alpha   90.00
_cell.angle_beta   90.00
_cell.angle_gamma   90.00
#
_symmetry.space_group_name_H-M   'P 1'
#
loop_
_entity.id
_entity.type
_entity.pdbx_description
1 polymer ?
#
loop_
_entity_poly.entity_id
_entity_poly.type
_entity_poly.pdbx_seq_one_letter_code
_entity_poly.pdbx_strand_id
1 'polypeptide(L)'
;IEKEEAEQLQQEAWERHHGRKELRVKNQHVQETRPEEAFFSRLDSSLKKNTAFVKKLRTLTEQQRGSLSQDFDSLNLSKYIGEAVSSMVEAKLKISDVGCAVHLCSLFHQRYADFAPLLLAAWKRHFEARKEEKSPNVSKLRTDLRFIAELTIVGLFTDKEGLSLIYEQLKNIIGTDRDTHTHVSVIISFCKHCGDDIAGLVPRKVKNAVEKFGSSFPPSQIINAEKQQPFQNLLREYFTSLTKHLKKDHRELQNIERQNRRILHSKGELSEDRHKQYEEFATSYQKLLANTQTLADLLDENMPELPVDKTVQEEHGPGIDIFTPGKPGEYDLEGGIWEDEDARNFYENMVDLKAFVPAILFKDNEKSSQTSKGTQSVLCYFTSINSFPAIDEFYKQEDEEASTGSHLKLIVDAFIQQLPNCINRDLIDKAAMDFCMNMNTKSNRRKLVRALFTVPRQRLDLLPFYARLVATLHPCMSDVAEDLCSMLKGDFRFHIRKKDQINIETKNKTVRFIGELAKFKMFPKTDTLHCLKMLLSDFSHHHIEMACTLLETCGRFLFRSPESHLPCVCSQEQMMRKKQAQHLDGRYVTMVENAYYYCNPPPMEKTVRRKRPPLQEYIRKLLYKDLSKVTTEKVLRQMRKLPWHDADEKSYLICCMINIWNVKYNSIHCVANLLAGLVAYQEDVGIHVVDGLLEDIRLGMEVNQPKFNQRRISSAKFLGELYNYRMVESAVIFRTLFSFISFGVNADGSPSPLDPPEHLFRIRLVCTLLDTCGQYFDRGSSKKKLDCFLIYFQRYVWWKKSLDVWTKDQPFPIDIEYMITDTLELLRPKMKLCSSLDEACAQVTQLEREFLVKLGLEKDGRSSSAMSENEPLDEEDDDDEDEGGAETEEQSGNESEMNEPQEEGSDNEEEEREEEEENTDYLTDSNKENETDEENNEVTIRGGGLKHVACAEDEDFIQALDKMMLENLQQRSGEAVKVHQLDVAIPLQLKSQLKKSSAPSCTADADAEADISDTMQFVMLTRKGNKQQFKILNVPLSSHLAANHFNQQQAEQEERMRMKKLTLDINERQEQEDYQEMMQSLAQRPAPANTNRERRPRYQHPKGAPNADLIFKTGGRRR
;
A
#
# COMPACT_ATOMS: atom_id res chain seq x y z
N ILE A 1 -9.96 -3.49 -32.32
CA ILE A 1 -8.98 -4.19 -31.45
C ILE A 1 -9.66 -5.28 -30.62
N GLU A 2 -10.28 -5.01 -29.45
CA GLU A 2 -10.83 -6.09 -28.61
C GLU A 2 -11.89 -6.97 -29.31
N LYS A 3 -12.74 -6.38 -30.14
CA LYS A 3 -13.71 -7.13 -30.97
C LYS A 3 -13.02 -7.98 -32.05
N GLU A 4 -11.97 -7.45 -32.69
CA GLU A 4 -11.21 -8.17 -33.73
C GLU A 4 -10.45 -9.36 -33.13
N GLU A 5 -9.92 -9.22 -31.92
CA GLU A 5 -9.30 -10.32 -31.17
C GLU A 5 -10.31 -11.41 -30.80
N ALA A 6 -11.52 -11.02 -30.41
CA ALA A 6 -12.60 -11.97 -30.14
C ALA A 6 -13.07 -12.70 -31.41
N GLU A 7 -13.18 -11.99 -32.54
CA GLU A 7 -13.50 -12.56 -33.85
C GLU A 7 -12.42 -13.54 -34.33
N GLN A 8 -11.14 -13.20 -34.16
CA GLN A 8 -10.02 -14.10 -34.46
C GLN A 8 -10.04 -15.36 -33.58
N LEU A 9 -10.24 -15.20 -32.26
CA LEU A 9 -10.33 -16.32 -31.32
C LEU A 9 -11.50 -17.25 -31.68
N GLN A 10 -12.63 -16.69 -32.10
CA GLN A 10 -13.79 -17.43 -32.57
C GLN A 10 -13.48 -18.22 -33.84
N GLN A 11 -12.83 -17.60 -34.82
CA GLN A 11 -12.43 -18.26 -36.07
C GLN A 11 -11.48 -19.44 -35.79
N GLU A 12 -10.42 -19.22 -35.00
CA GLU A 12 -9.45 -20.26 -34.65
C GLU A 12 -10.09 -21.44 -33.90
N ALA A 13 -11.11 -21.18 -33.06
CA ALA A 13 -11.84 -22.22 -32.36
C ALA A 13 -12.67 -23.09 -33.32
N TRP A 14 -13.39 -22.48 -34.28
CA TRP A 14 -14.17 -23.22 -35.27
C TRP A 14 -13.30 -24.01 -36.26
N GLU A 15 -12.22 -23.41 -36.77
CA GLU A 15 -11.27 -24.10 -37.64
C GLU A 15 -10.69 -25.35 -36.96
N ARG A 16 -10.28 -25.21 -35.68
CA ARG A 16 -9.78 -26.32 -34.88
C ARG A 16 -10.84 -27.40 -34.66
N HIS A 17 -12.07 -27.01 -34.28
CA HIS A 17 -13.16 -27.95 -34.04
C HIS A 17 -13.51 -28.75 -35.30
N HIS A 18 -13.69 -28.08 -36.45
CA HIS A 18 -14.02 -28.75 -37.70
C HIS A 18 -12.91 -29.69 -38.17
N GLY A 19 -11.64 -29.25 -38.13
CA GLY A 19 -10.50 -30.08 -38.53
C GLY A 19 -10.37 -31.35 -37.66
N ARG A 20 -10.57 -31.22 -36.34
CA ARG A 20 -10.57 -32.36 -35.41
C ARG A 20 -11.70 -33.33 -35.69
N LYS A 21 -12.92 -32.82 -35.87
CA LYS A 21 -14.12 -33.64 -36.13
C LYS A 21 -14.00 -34.41 -37.44
N GLU A 22 -13.52 -33.76 -38.50
CA GLU A 22 -13.30 -34.40 -39.80
C GLU A 22 -12.28 -35.55 -39.70
N LEU A 23 -11.13 -35.30 -39.08
CA LEU A 23 -10.11 -36.34 -38.90
C LEU A 23 -10.58 -37.48 -37.99
N ARG A 24 -11.31 -37.16 -36.92
CA ARG A 24 -11.88 -38.17 -36.01
C ARG A 24 -12.80 -39.14 -36.73
N VAL A 25 -13.71 -38.61 -37.55
CA VAL A 25 -14.62 -39.45 -38.35
C VAL A 25 -13.83 -40.36 -39.27
N LYS A 26 -12.85 -39.83 -40.02
CA LYS A 26 -12.02 -40.64 -40.93
C LYS A 26 -11.21 -41.72 -40.20
N ASN A 27 -10.61 -41.39 -39.07
CA ASN A 27 -9.77 -42.31 -38.30
C ASN A 27 -10.57 -43.40 -37.58
N GLN A 28 -11.81 -43.12 -37.17
CA GLN A 28 -12.69 -44.11 -36.55
C GLN A 28 -13.31 -45.08 -37.58
N HIS A 29 -13.62 -44.61 -38.79
CA HIS A 29 -14.17 -45.45 -39.88
C HIS A 29 -13.08 -46.10 -40.76
N VAL A 30 -11.88 -46.26 -40.21
CA VAL A 30 -10.73 -46.78 -40.95
C VAL A 30 -10.89 -48.25 -41.38
N GLN A 31 -11.62 -49.05 -40.60
CA GLN A 31 -11.81 -50.47 -40.91
C GLN A 31 -12.53 -50.69 -42.24
N GLU A 32 -13.36 -49.74 -42.67
CA GLU A 32 -14.13 -49.81 -43.91
C GLU A 32 -13.37 -49.22 -45.12
N THR A 33 -12.29 -48.46 -44.87
CA THR A 33 -11.63 -47.62 -45.89
C THR A 33 -10.18 -48.03 -46.18
N ARG A 34 -9.63 -49.01 -45.44
CA ARG A 34 -8.27 -49.50 -45.66
C ARG A 34 -8.15 -50.21 -47.02
N PRO A 35 -7.08 -49.92 -47.78
CA PRO A 35 -6.87 -50.54 -49.08
C PRO A 35 -6.45 -52.02 -48.95
N GLU A 36 -6.85 -52.84 -49.92
CA GLU A 36 -6.45 -54.25 -50.03
C GLU A 36 -5.02 -54.41 -50.60
N GLU A 37 -4.45 -55.62 -50.51
CA GLU A 37 -3.07 -55.92 -50.98
C GLU A 37 -2.78 -55.47 -52.42
N ALA A 38 -3.77 -55.53 -53.32
CA ALA A 38 -3.64 -55.11 -54.71
C ALA A 38 -3.26 -53.63 -54.85
N PHE A 39 -3.68 -52.76 -53.94
CA PHE A 39 -3.30 -51.35 -53.91
C PHE A 39 -1.81 -51.17 -53.63
N PHE A 40 -1.27 -51.90 -52.65
CA PHE A 40 0.13 -51.80 -52.21
C PHE A 40 1.13 -52.27 -53.26
N SER A 41 0.71 -53.18 -54.15
CA SER A 41 1.55 -53.66 -55.26
C SER A 41 1.89 -52.56 -56.28
N ARG A 42 1.09 -51.49 -56.36
CA ARG A 42 1.26 -50.37 -57.29
C ARG A 42 2.17 -49.26 -56.75
N LEU A 43 2.52 -49.33 -55.47
CA LEU A 43 3.30 -48.31 -54.77
C LEU A 43 4.79 -48.65 -54.73
N ASP A 44 5.64 -47.63 -54.64
CA ASP A 44 7.10 -47.80 -54.67
C ASP A 44 7.61 -48.37 -53.33
N SER A 45 8.19 -49.57 -53.39
CA SER A 45 8.76 -50.30 -52.24
C SER A 45 10.29 -50.18 -52.16
N SER A 46 10.90 -49.23 -52.89
CA SER A 46 12.36 -49.09 -52.93
C SER A 46 12.92 -48.67 -51.57
N LEU A 47 13.95 -49.38 -51.11
CA LEU A 47 14.63 -49.11 -49.85
C LEU A 47 15.11 -47.65 -49.76
N LYS A 48 15.62 -47.10 -50.86
CA LYS A 48 16.15 -45.74 -50.92
C LYS A 48 15.07 -44.69 -50.63
N LYS A 49 13.90 -44.77 -51.28
CA LYS A 49 12.84 -43.78 -51.10
C LYS A 49 12.14 -43.93 -49.74
N ASN A 50 11.85 -45.16 -49.32
CA ASN A 50 11.21 -45.42 -48.02
C ASN A 50 12.11 -44.98 -46.85
N THR A 51 13.40 -45.32 -46.87
CA THR A 51 14.35 -44.87 -45.82
C THR A 51 14.53 -43.35 -45.84
N ALA A 52 14.53 -42.72 -47.02
CA ALA A 52 14.60 -41.26 -47.13
C ALA A 52 13.35 -40.59 -46.53
N PHE A 53 12.16 -41.14 -46.79
CA PHE A 53 10.91 -40.66 -46.21
C PHE A 53 10.92 -40.77 -44.69
N VAL A 54 11.27 -41.94 -44.14
CA VAL A 54 11.40 -42.17 -42.68
C VAL A 54 12.42 -41.22 -42.02
N LYS A 55 13.48 -40.82 -42.73
CA LYS A 55 14.41 -39.79 -42.22
C LYS A 55 13.78 -38.40 -42.19
N LYS A 56 13.01 -38.01 -43.22
CA LYS A 56 12.31 -36.71 -43.26
C LYS A 56 11.32 -36.57 -42.09
N LEU A 57 10.67 -37.66 -41.71
CA LEU A 57 9.74 -37.73 -40.59
C LEU A 57 10.34 -37.25 -39.26
N ARG A 58 11.65 -37.43 -39.03
CA ARG A 58 12.32 -37.02 -37.77
C ARG A 58 12.45 -35.49 -37.62
N THR A 59 12.35 -34.76 -38.72
CA THR A 59 12.51 -33.30 -38.79
C THR A 59 11.35 -32.66 -39.57
N LEU A 60 10.14 -33.21 -39.43
CA LEU A 60 8.97 -32.73 -40.13
C LEU A 60 8.61 -31.30 -39.68
N THR A 61 8.09 -30.50 -40.61
CA THR A 61 7.57 -29.16 -40.32
C THR A 61 6.22 -28.93 -40.98
N GLU A 62 5.49 -27.91 -40.53
CA GLU A 62 4.18 -27.55 -41.09
C GLU A 62 4.25 -27.25 -42.61
N GLN A 63 5.32 -26.59 -43.08
CA GLN A 63 5.53 -26.28 -44.51
C GLN A 63 5.70 -27.53 -45.38
N GLN A 64 6.09 -28.65 -44.78
CA GLN A 64 6.30 -29.92 -45.49
C GLN A 64 5.04 -30.76 -45.59
N ARG A 65 3.89 -30.32 -45.05
CA ARG A 65 2.64 -31.10 -45.02
C ARG A 65 2.25 -31.62 -46.41
N GLY A 66 2.24 -30.75 -47.43
CA GLY A 66 1.86 -31.11 -48.80
C GLY A 66 2.85 -32.08 -49.46
N SER A 67 4.15 -31.81 -49.35
CA SER A 67 5.19 -32.64 -49.99
C SER A 67 5.32 -34.01 -49.32
N LEU A 68 5.23 -34.07 -47.99
CA LEU A 68 5.24 -35.34 -47.26
C LEU A 68 3.98 -36.17 -47.53
N SER A 69 2.82 -35.54 -47.74
CA SER A 69 1.60 -36.25 -48.14
C SER A 69 1.74 -36.87 -49.53
N GLN A 70 2.28 -36.12 -50.50
CA GLN A 70 2.54 -36.63 -51.85
C GLN A 70 3.57 -37.77 -51.85
N ASP A 71 4.66 -37.63 -51.10
CA ASP A 71 5.64 -38.70 -50.92
C ASP A 71 4.96 -39.94 -50.32
N PHE A 72 4.17 -39.77 -49.26
CA PHE A 72 3.44 -40.86 -48.59
C PHE A 72 2.50 -41.61 -49.53
N ASP A 73 1.76 -40.89 -50.38
CA ASP A 73 0.81 -41.50 -51.31
C ASP A 73 1.46 -42.41 -52.34
N SER A 74 2.72 -42.13 -52.71
CA SER A 74 3.49 -42.88 -53.71
C SER A 74 4.25 -44.10 -53.15
N LEU A 75 4.34 -44.25 -51.83
CA LEU A 75 5.24 -45.21 -51.16
C LEU A 75 4.49 -46.36 -50.48
N ASN A 76 5.06 -47.56 -50.57
CA ASN A 76 4.64 -48.71 -49.77
C ASN A 76 5.50 -48.82 -48.50
N LEU A 77 4.96 -48.34 -47.38
CA LEU A 77 5.65 -48.27 -46.09
C LEU A 77 5.35 -49.47 -45.19
N SER A 78 4.71 -50.54 -45.69
CA SER A 78 4.28 -51.70 -44.89
C SER A 78 5.42 -52.34 -44.08
N LYS A 79 6.65 -52.32 -44.61
CA LYS A 79 7.85 -52.86 -43.94
C LYS A 79 8.61 -51.86 -43.06
N TYR A 80 8.18 -50.60 -43.02
CA TYR A 80 8.89 -49.48 -42.39
C TYR A 80 8.07 -48.80 -41.28
N ILE A 81 6.95 -49.41 -40.86
CA ILE A 81 6.03 -48.83 -39.87
C ILE A 81 6.75 -48.62 -38.53
N GLY A 82 7.57 -49.58 -38.07
CA GLY A 82 8.31 -49.47 -36.81
C GLY A 82 9.33 -48.32 -36.80
N GLU A 83 10.08 -48.14 -37.89
CA GLU A 83 11.03 -47.04 -38.04
C GLU A 83 10.31 -45.70 -38.21
N ALA A 84 9.19 -45.66 -38.94
CA ALA A 84 8.37 -44.46 -39.07
C ALA A 84 7.81 -44.00 -37.73
N VAL A 85 7.28 -44.93 -36.92
CA VAL A 85 6.81 -44.68 -35.55
C VAL A 85 7.94 -44.14 -34.67
N SER A 86 9.12 -44.76 -34.72
CA SER A 86 10.27 -44.31 -33.94
C SER A 86 10.69 -42.89 -34.34
N SER A 87 10.74 -42.59 -35.64
CA SER A 87 11.01 -41.24 -36.15
C SER A 87 9.97 -40.21 -35.70
N MET A 88 8.68 -40.57 -35.64
CA MET A 88 7.60 -39.68 -35.16
C MET A 88 7.73 -39.35 -33.67
N VAL A 89 7.97 -40.36 -32.83
CA VAL A 89 8.08 -40.17 -31.37
C VAL A 89 9.33 -39.38 -31.00
N GLU A 90 10.43 -39.58 -31.72
CA GLU A 90 11.71 -38.89 -31.46
C GLU A 90 11.79 -37.49 -32.11
N ALA A 91 10.86 -37.16 -33.01
CA ALA A 91 10.87 -35.90 -33.75
C ALA A 91 10.86 -34.68 -32.81
N LYS A 92 11.78 -33.74 -33.03
CA LYS A 92 11.83 -32.48 -32.27
C LYS A 92 10.89 -31.44 -32.90
N LEU A 93 9.61 -31.60 -32.62
CA LEU A 93 8.55 -30.75 -33.16
C LEU A 93 8.50 -29.39 -32.47
N LYS A 94 8.19 -28.33 -33.22
CA LYS A 94 7.65 -27.09 -32.64
C LYS A 94 6.16 -27.27 -32.40
N ILE A 95 5.59 -26.41 -31.56
CA ILE A 95 4.14 -26.37 -31.30
C ILE A 95 3.35 -26.20 -32.62
N SER A 96 3.83 -25.37 -33.55
CA SER A 96 3.21 -25.20 -34.88
C SER A 96 3.22 -26.46 -35.76
N ASP A 97 4.19 -27.36 -35.56
CA ASP A 97 4.40 -28.53 -36.43
C ASP A 97 3.54 -29.75 -36.01
N VAL A 98 2.93 -29.69 -34.82
CA VAL A 98 2.12 -30.81 -34.28
C VAL A 98 0.95 -31.13 -35.22
N GLY A 99 0.32 -30.12 -35.84
CA GLY A 99 -0.77 -30.34 -36.79
C GLY A 99 -0.36 -31.19 -37.99
N CYS A 100 0.79 -30.90 -38.60
CA CYS A 100 1.38 -31.71 -39.68
C CYS A 100 1.72 -33.14 -39.21
N ALA A 101 2.28 -33.30 -38.01
CA ALA A 101 2.58 -34.63 -37.47
C ALA A 101 1.30 -35.47 -37.30
N VAL A 102 0.24 -34.89 -36.74
CA VAL A 102 -1.08 -35.55 -36.56
C VAL A 102 -1.72 -35.89 -37.91
N HIS A 103 -1.61 -35.01 -38.90
CA HIS A 103 -2.05 -35.27 -40.26
C HIS A 103 -1.37 -36.51 -40.85
N LEU A 104 -0.03 -36.58 -40.78
CA LEU A 104 0.72 -37.74 -41.26
C LEU A 104 0.37 -39.01 -40.48
N CYS A 105 0.28 -38.93 -39.14
CA CYS A 105 -0.15 -40.07 -38.33
C CYS A 105 -1.55 -40.56 -38.73
N SER A 106 -2.47 -39.65 -39.08
CA SER A 106 -3.81 -40.02 -39.56
C SER A 106 -3.73 -40.75 -40.91
N LEU A 107 -2.90 -40.29 -41.86
CA LEU A 107 -2.68 -41.00 -43.13
C LEU A 107 -2.09 -42.40 -42.92
N PHE A 108 -1.11 -42.53 -42.02
CA PHE A 108 -0.54 -43.82 -41.64
C PHE A 108 -1.59 -44.75 -41.04
N HIS A 109 -2.39 -44.27 -40.08
CA HIS A 109 -3.45 -45.05 -39.44
C HIS A 109 -4.53 -45.50 -40.43
N GLN A 110 -4.90 -44.60 -41.36
CA GLN A 110 -5.89 -44.84 -42.41
C GLN A 110 -5.44 -45.92 -43.42
N ARG A 111 -4.12 -46.09 -43.61
CA ARG A 111 -3.57 -47.05 -44.58
C ARG A 111 -3.05 -48.34 -43.96
N TYR A 112 -2.45 -48.27 -42.77
CA TYR A 112 -1.73 -49.39 -42.14
C TYR A 112 -2.31 -49.74 -40.77
N ALA A 113 -2.79 -50.97 -40.63
CA ALA A 113 -3.43 -51.44 -39.40
C ALA A 113 -2.51 -51.44 -38.18
N ASP A 114 -1.24 -51.79 -38.38
CA ASP A 114 -0.27 -51.94 -37.29
C ASP A 114 0.24 -50.61 -36.73
N PHE A 115 -0.03 -49.48 -37.40
CA PHE A 115 0.56 -48.19 -37.05
C PHE A 115 0.14 -47.69 -35.67
N ALA A 116 -1.17 -47.62 -35.38
CA ALA A 116 -1.64 -47.07 -34.11
C ALA A 116 -1.22 -47.90 -32.88
N PRO A 117 -1.31 -49.26 -32.88
CA PRO A 117 -0.79 -50.08 -31.79
C PRO A 117 0.71 -49.89 -31.55
N LEU A 118 1.52 -49.87 -32.62
CA LEU A 118 2.96 -49.64 -32.52
C LEU A 118 3.29 -48.24 -32.00
N LEU A 119 2.55 -47.22 -32.45
CA LEU A 119 2.72 -45.84 -31.99
C LEU A 119 2.40 -45.69 -30.50
N LEU A 120 1.31 -46.29 -30.03
CA LEU A 120 0.94 -46.27 -28.62
C LEU A 120 2.01 -46.96 -27.75
N ALA A 121 2.49 -48.13 -28.17
CA ALA A 121 3.54 -48.85 -27.47
C ALA A 121 4.85 -48.04 -27.42
N ALA A 122 5.21 -47.37 -28.53
CA ALA A 122 6.39 -46.53 -28.60
C ALA A 122 6.28 -45.30 -27.66
N TRP A 123 5.11 -44.66 -27.57
CA TRP A 123 4.88 -43.56 -26.63
C TRP A 123 4.97 -44.00 -25.17
N LYS A 124 4.38 -45.15 -24.80
CA LYS A 124 4.51 -45.70 -23.44
C LYS A 124 5.97 -45.94 -23.07
N ARG A 125 6.73 -46.59 -23.95
CA ARG A 125 8.18 -46.81 -23.74
C ARG A 125 8.95 -45.50 -23.64
N HIS A 126 8.61 -44.51 -24.45
CA HIS A 126 9.27 -43.19 -24.43
C HIS A 126 9.02 -42.44 -23.13
N PHE A 127 7.79 -42.46 -22.59
CA PHE A 127 7.52 -41.84 -21.29
C PHE A 127 8.12 -42.60 -20.12
N GLU A 128 8.21 -43.94 -20.19
CA GLU A 128 8.89 -44.73 -19.17
C GLU A 128 10.40 -44.43 -19.14
N ALA A 129 11.06 -44.40 -20.30
CA ALA A 129 12.48 -44.04 -20.41
C ALA A 129 12.79 -42.63 -19.88
N ARG A 130 11.80 -41.72 -19.89
CA ARG A 130 11.93 -40.37 -19.32
C ARG A 130 11.89 -40.35 -17.79
N LYS A 131 11.22 -41.30 -17.13
CA LYS A 131 11.19 -41.38 -15.67
C LYS A 131 12.59 -41.63 -15.09
N GLU A 132 13.47 -42.26 -15.86
CA GLU A 132 14.87 -42.54 -15.51
C GLU A 132 15.85 -41.38 -15.84
N GLU A 133 15.40 -40.36 -16.60
CA GLU A 133 16.26 -39.26 -17.06
C GLU A 133 16.47 -38.21 -15.94
N LYS A 134 17.73 -37.98 -15.55
CA LYS A 134 18.08 -37.04 -14.45
C LYS A 134 17.73 -35.58 -14.73
N SER A 135 17.59 -35.18 -16.00
CA SER A 135 17.30 -33.81 -16.41
C SER A 135 16.09 -33.76 -17.34
N PRO A 136 14.91 -33.36 -16.87
CA PRO A 136 13.69 -33.42 -17.68
C PRO A 136 13.74 -32.42 -18.84
N ASN A 137 13.59 -32.90 -20.07
CA ASN A 137 13.45 -32.04 -21.24
C ASN A 137 12.02 -31.48 -21.36
N VAL A 138 11.74 -30.42 -20.61
CA VAL A 138 10.42 -29.77 -20.53
C VAL A 138 9.90 -29.32 -21.90
N SER A 139 10.78 -28.85 -22.80
CA SER A 139 10.37 -28.39 -24.13
C SER A 139 9.83 -29.51 -25.01
N LYS A 140 10.43 -30.70 -24.94
CA LYS A 140 9.96 -31.88 -25.66
C LYS A 140 8.72 -32.48 -24.99
N LEU A 141 8.67 -32.52 -23.66
CA LEU A 141 7.47 -32.97 -22.93
C LEU A 141 6.24 -32.11 -23.27
N ARG A 142 6.42 -30.79 -23.42
CA ARG A 142 5.37 -29.85 -23.82
C ARG A 142 4.74 -30.22 -25.16
N THR A 143 5.55 -30.53 -26.16
CA THR A 143 5.04 -30.92 -27.48
C THR A 143 4.54 -32.35 -27.50
N ASP A 144 5.16 -33.26 -26.75
CA ASP A 144 4.73 -34.66 -26.63
C ASP A 144 3.34 -34.78 -26.02
N LEU A 145 3.09 -34.07 -24.92
CA LEU A 145 1.79 -34.08 -24.25
C LEU A 145 0.68 -33.53 -25.16
N ARG A 146 0.95 -32.43 -25.87
CA ARG A 146 0.01 -31.90 -26.87
C ARG A 146 -0.21 -32.91 -28.00
N PHE A 147 0.84 -33.56 -28.47
CA PHE A 147 0.77 -34.49 -29.60
C PHE A 147 -0.08 -35.72 -29.27
N ILE A 148 0.16 -36.38 -28.13
CA ILE A 148 -0.68 -37.53 -27.73
C ILE A 148 -2.14 -37.12 -27.44
N ALA A 149 -2.37 -35.88 -26.97
CA ALA A 149 -3.70 -35.33 -26.80
C ALA A 149 -4.42 -35.18 -28.16
N GLU A 150 -3.77 -34.57 -29.15
CA GLU A 150 -4.34 -34.47 -30.50
C GLU A 150 -4.59 -35.85 -31.13
N LEU A 151 -3.67 -36.81 -30.99
CA LEU A 151 -3.85 -38.19 -31.48
C LEU A 151 -5.09 -38.87 -30.87
N THR A 152 -5.42 -38.54 -29.62
CA THR A 152 -6.63 -39.03 -28.93
C THR A 152 -7.89 -38.32 -29.42
N ILE A 153 -7.83 -36.99 -29.56
CA ILE A 153 -8.94 -36.17 -30.05
C ILE A 153 -9.34 -36.58 -31.48
N VAL A 154 -8.36 -36.77 -32.37
CA VAL A 154 -8.61 -37.21 -33.75
C VAL A 154 -8.89 -38.71 -33.87
N GLY A 155 -9.08 -39.43 -32.76
CA GLY A 155 -9.52 -40.82 -32.76
C GLY A 155 -8.53 -41.84 -33.32
N LEU A 156 -7.23 -41.51 -33.32
CA LEU A 156 -6.19 -42.47 -33.68
C LEU A 156 -5.93 -43.44 -32.51
N PHE A 157 -5.86 -42.90 -31.29
CA PHE A 157 -5.99 -43.71 -30.06
C PHE A 157 -7.45 -43.75 -29.64
N THR A 158 -7.87 -44.88 -29.09
CA THR A 158 -9.18 -44.95 -28.44
C THR A 158 -9.20 -44.04 -27.21
N ASP A 159 -10.38 -43.55 -26.83
CA ASP A 159 -10.52 -42.71 -25.64
C ASP A 159 -9.89 -43.39 -24.41
N LYS A 160 -10.06 -44.70 -24.24
CA LYS A 160 -9.50 -45.45 -23.10
C LYS A 160 -7.98 -45.42 -23.08
N GLU A 161 -7.34 -45.66 -24.22
CA GLU A 161 -5.88 -45.72 -24.33
C GLU A 161 -5.26 -44.34 -24.22
N GLY A 162 -5.78 -43.39 -25.01
CA GLY A 162 -5.25 -42.03 -25.11
C GLY A 162 -5.44 -41.24 -23.81
N LEU A 163 -6.66 -41.23 -23.26
CA LEU A 163 -6.93 -40.52 -22.01
C LEU A 163 -6.15 -41.13 -20.83
N SER A 164 -6.04 -42.46 -20.76
CA SER A 164 -5.23 -43.11 -19.71
C SER A 164 -3.76 -42.65 -19.78
N LEU A 165 -3.20 -42.55 -20.98
CA LEU A 165 -1.81 -42.11 -21.16
C LEU A 165 -1.63 -40.63 -20.79
N ILE A 166 -2.53 -39.76 -21.25
CA ILE A 166 -2.49 -38.32 -20.93
C ILE A 166 -2.64 -38.11 -19.41
N TYR A 167 -3.55 -38.85 -18.77
CA TYR A 167 -3.81 -38.75 -17.34
C TYR A 167 -2.59 -39.15 -16.51
N GLU A 168 -1.92 -40.25 -16.87
CA GLU A 168 -0.67 -40.66 -16.20
C GLU A 168 0.40 -39.56 -16.29
N GLN A 169 0.57 -38.96 -17.47
CA GLN A 169 1.57 -37.91 -17.66
C GLN A 169 1.23 -36.63 -16.90
N LEU A 170 -0.04 -36.21 -16.87
CA LEU A 170 -0.47 -35.05 -16.07
C LEU A 170 -0.31 -35.32 -14.57
N LYS A 171 -0.68 -36.51 -14.10
CA LYS A 171 -0.50 -36.92 -12.70
C LYS A 171 0.97 -36.91 -12.29
N ASN A 172 1.87 -37.38 -13.17
CA ASN A 172 3.32 -37.35 -12.92
C ASN A 172 3.85 -35.91 -12.83
N ILE A 173 3.37 -35.01 -13.70
CA ILE A 173 3.73 -33.59 -13.64
C ILE A 173 3.26 -32.98 -12.31
N ILE A 174 2.02 -33.19 -11.91
CA ILE A 174 1.45 -32.67 -10.66
C ILE A 174 2.16 -33.24 -9.44
N GLY A 175 2.52 -34.53 -9.49
CA GLY A 175 3.29 -35.17 -8.43
C GLY A 175 4.71 -34.60 -8.26
N THR A 176 5.32 -34.13 -9.36
CA THR A 176 6.67 -33.56 -9.39
C THR A 176 6.69 -32.08 -9.01
N ASP A 177 5.75 -31.29 -9.57
CA ASP A 177 5.63 -29.86 -9.37
C ASP A 177 4.80 -29.53 -8.11
N ARG A 178 5.36 -29.82 -6.93
CA ARG A 178 4.75 -29.44 -5.64
C ARG A 178 5.24 -28.08 -5.16
N ASP A 179 6.54 -27.97 -4.97
CA ASP A 179 7.17 -26.75 -4.42
C ASP A 179 7.71 -25.85 -5.53
N THR A 180 8.26 -26.45 -6.60
CA THR A 180 8.78 -25.72 -7.77
C THR A 180 7.98 -26.09 -9.01
N HIS A 181 7.52 -25.10 -9.76
CA HIS A 181 6.56 -25.30 -10.86
C HIS A 181 7.26 -25.22 -12.23
N THR A 182 8.19 -26.14 -12.47
CA THR A 182 9.03 -26.15 -13.68
C THR A 182 8.27 -26.54 -14.95
N HIS A 183 7.17 -27.30 -14.81
CA HIS A 183 6.36 -27.79 -15.91
C HIS A 183 5.14 -26.90 -16.21
N VAL A 184 5.01 -25.73 -15.61
CA VAL A 184 3.84 -24.84 -15.83
C VAL A 184 3.61 -24.52 -17.31
N SER A 185 4.68 -24.36 -18.09
CA SER A 185 4.58 -24.12 -19.54
C SER A 185 4.05 -25.33 -20.32
N VAL A 186 4.21 -26.55 -19.80
CA VAL A 186 3.62 -27.79 -20.35
C VAL A 186 2.11 -27.77 -20.12
N ILE A 187 1.68 -27.49 -18.88
CA ILE A 187 0.27 -27.42 -18.50
C ILE A 187 -0.46 -26.32 -19.27
N ILE A 188 0.08 -25.10 -19.34
CA ILE A 188 -0.51 -24.00 -20.11
C ILE A 188 -0.68 -24.39 -21.59
N SER A 189 0.34 -25.02 -22.18
CA SER A 189 0.26 -25.45 -23.59
C SER A 189 -0.81 -26.52 -23.80
N PHE A 190 -0.92 -27.48 -22.87
CA PHE A 190 -1.97 -28.50 -22.89
C PHE A 190 -3.36 -27.88 -22.77
N CYS A 191 -3.59 -27.02 -21.78
CA CYS A 191 -4.87 -26.34 -21.57
C CYS A 191 -5.27 -25.48 -22.78
N LYS A 192 -4.33 -24.69 -23.33
CA LYS A 192 -4.59 -23.79 -24.46
C LYS A 192 -4.97 -24.54 -25.73
N HIS A 193 -4.30 -25.66 -26.01
CA HIS A 193 -4.49 -26.35 -27.27
C HIS A 193 -5.52 -27.47 -27.19
N CYS A 194 -5.56 -28.25 -26.11
CA CYS A 194 -6.35 -29.48 -26.02
C CYS A 194 -7.33 -29.49 -24.85
N GLY A 195 -7.34 -28.46 -24.00
CA GLY A 195 -8.16 -28.42 -22.79
C GLY A 195 -9.65 -28.31 -23.07
N ASP A 196 -10.05 -27.73 -24.19
CA ASP A 196 -11.44 -27.62 -24.65
C ASP A 196 -12.08 -29.00 -24.85
N ASP A 197 -11.37 -29.92 -25.50
CA ASP A 197 -11.87 -31.28 -25.77
C ASP A 197 -11.52 -32.29 -24.66
N ILE A 198 -10.32 -32.25 -24.06
CA ILE A 198 -9.87 -33.27 -23.09
C ILE A 198 -10.35 -32.98 -21.67
N ALA A 199 -10.43 -31.71 -21.27
CA ALA A 199 -10.75 -31.29 -19.90
C ALA A 199 -12.02 -30.42 -19.80
N GLY A 200 -12.75 -30.24 -20.91
CA GLY A 200 -13.98 -29.45 -20.94
C GLY A 200 -13.76 -27.97 -20.57
N LEU A 201 -12.58 -27.43 -20.83
CA LEU A 201 -12.25 -26.05 -20.43
C LEU A 201 -12.99 -25.04 -21.30
N VAL A 202 -13.59 -24.05 -20.63
CA VAL A 202 -14.14 -22.85 -21.26
C VAL A 202 -13.42 -21.64 -20.66
N PRO A 203 -12.33 -21.17 -21.31
CA PRO A 203 -11.53 -20.05 -20.80
C PRO A 203 -12.35 -18.79 -20.57
N ARG A 204 -11.94 -17.96 -19.62
CA ARG A 204 -12.60 -16.69 -19.29
C ARG A 204 -12.70 -15.75 -20.48
N LYS A 205 -11.66 -15.65 -21.32
CA LYS A 205 -11.71 -14.88 -22.58
C LYS A 205 -12.84 -15.33 -23.51
N VAL A 206 -13.13 -16.62 -23.57
CA VAL A 206 -14.23 -17.16 -24.39
C VAL A 206 -15.56 -16.74 -23.78
N LYS A 207 -15.74 -16.90 -22.46
CA LYS A 207 -16.98 -16.45 -21.76
C LYS A 207 -17.23 -14.95 -21.95
N ASN A 208 -16.21 -14.13 -21.75
CA ASN A 208 -16.30 -12.68 -21.92
C ASN A 208 -16.65 -12.30 -23.37
N ALA A 209 -16.10 -12.99 -24.37
CA ALA A 209 -16.44 -12.74 -25.76
C ALA A 209 -17.90 -13.09 -26.08
N VAL A 210 -18.40 -14.20 -25.53
CA VAL A 210 -19.82 -14.60 -25.66
C VAL A 210 -20.73 -13.55 -25.02
N GLU A 211 -20.46 -13.16 -23.77
CA GLU A 211 -21.30 -12.20 -23.03
C GLU A 211 -21.26 -10.79 -23.63
N LYS A 212 -20.07 -10.32 -24.03
CA LYS A 212 -19.86 -8.93 -24.47
C LYS A 212 -20.22 -8.70 -25.94
N PHE A 213 -19.99 -9.68 -26.81
CA PHE A 213 -20.17 -9.54 -28.26
C PHE A 213 -21.24 -10.46 -28.86
N GLY A 214 -21.85 -11.35 -28.07
CA GLY A 214 -22.81 -12.34 -28.56
C GLY A 214 -22.18 -13.41 -29.47
N SER A 215 -20.86 -13.62 -29.37
CA SER A 215 -20.13 -14.59 -30.19
C SER A 215 -20.52 -16.02 -29.83
N SER A 216 -20.61 -16.91 -30.84
CA SER A 216 -20.88 -18.34 -30.64
C SER A 216 -19.61 -19.17 -30.84
N PHE A 217 -19.23 -19.95 -29.82
CA PHE A 217 -18.07 -20.85 -29.84
C PHE A 217 -18.50 -22.32 -30.01
N PRO A 218 -17.61 -23.19 -30.54
CA PRO A 218 -17.94 -24.58 -30.76
C PRO A 218 -18.20 -25.33 -29.43
N PRO A 219 -19.21 -26.20 -29.38
CA PRO A 219 -19.49 -27.02 -28.19
C PRO A 219 -18.48 -28.17 -28.05
N SER A 220 -18.21 -28.58 -26.81
CA SER A 220 -17.40 -29.77 -26.51
C SER A 220 -18.20 -31.04 -26.88
N GLN A 221 -17.85 -31.68 -27.99
CA GLN A 221 -18.58 -32.84 -28.54
C GLN A 221 -17.70 -34.08 -28.76
N ILE A 222 -16.39 -33.99 -28.56
CA ILE A 222 -15.46 -35.07 -28.92
C ILE A 222 -15.32 -36.09 -27.78
N ILE A 223 -15.07 -35.61 -26.57
CA ILE A 223 -15.00 -36.41 -25.34
C ILE A 223 -16.20 -36.03 -24.48
N ASN A 224 -16.83 -37.00 -23.82
CA ASN A 224 -17.97 -36.74 -22.95
C ASN A 224 -17.52 -36.12 -21.60
N ALA A 225 -18.42 -35.40 -20.94
CA ALA A 225 -18.14 -34.70 -19.68
C ALA A 225 -17.59 -35.62 -18.58
N GLU A 226 -18.10 -36.85 -18.47
CA GLU A 226 -17.64 -37.84 -17.48
C GLU A 226 -16.14 -38.16 -17.60
N LYS A 227 -15.64 -38.27 -18.84
CA LYS A 227 -14.21 -38.53 -19.09
C LYS A 227 -13.35 -37.28 -18.99
N GLN A 228 -13.95 -36.08 -19.09
CA GLN A 228 -13.25 -34.81 -18.94
C GLN A 228 -12.99 -34.44 -17.47
N GLN A 229 -13.91 -34.81 -16.56
CA GLN A 229 -13.86 -34.41 -15.16
C GLN A 229 -12.54 -34.75 -14.43
N PRO A 230 -11.93 -35.93 -14.60
CA PRO A 230 -10.66 -36.26 -13.95
C PRO A 230 -9.52 -35.31 -14.34
N PHE A 231 -9.50 -34.86 -15.59
CA PHE A 231 -8.49 -33.90 -16.07
C PHE A 231 -8.74 -32.51 -15.50
N GLN A 232 -9.99 -32.08 -15.43
CA GLN A 232 -10.35 -30.80 -14.82
C GLN A 232 -9.91 -30.76 -13.34
N ASN A 233 -10.12 -31.85 -12.61
CA ASN A 233 -9.71 -31.97 -11.21
C ASN A 233 -8.19 -31.86 -11.05
N LEU A 234 -7.42 -32.60 -11.86
CA LEU A 234 -5.95 -32.54 -11.87
C LEU A 234 -5.43 -31.11 -12.17
N LEU A 235 -6.06 -30.41 -13.13
CA LEU A 235 -5.64 -29.06 -13.49
C LEU A 235 -5.96 -28.03 -12.39
N ARG A 236 -7.10 -28.17 -11.70
CA ARG A 236 -7.45 -27.34 -10.54
C ARG A 236 -6.54 -27.62 -9.34
N GLU A 237 -6.17 -28.87 -9.11
CA GLU A 237 -5.18 -29.25 -8.10
C GLU A 237 -3.83 -28.60 -8.39
N TYR A 238 -3.35 -28.68 -9.65
CA TYR A 238 -2.13 -28.00 -10.09
C TYR A 238 -2.21 -26.48 -9.90
N PHE A 239 -3.33 -25.85 -10.27
CA PHE A 239 -3.53 -24.41 -10.12
C PHE A 239 -3.51 -23.98 -8.64
N THR A 240 -4.07 -24.81 -7.75
CA THR A 240 -4.04 -24.58 -6.30
C THR A 240 -2.60 -24.65 -5.76
N SER A 241 -1.82 -25.64 -6.20
CA SER A 241 -0.38 -25.74 -5.87
C SER A 241 0.41 -24.53 -6.38
N LEU A 242 0.18 -24.13 -7.63
CA LEU A 242 0.83 -22.99 -8.28
C LEU A 242 0.53 -21.68 -7.56
N THR A 243 -0.72 -21.50 -7.12
CA THR A 243 -1.16 -20.35 -6.35
C THR A 243 -0.48 -20.28 -4.98
N LYS A 244 -0.28 -21.42 -4.30
CA LYS A 244 0.48 -21.47 -3.03
C LYS A 244 1.93 -21.05 -3.25
N HIS A 245 2.58 -21.55 -4.30
CA HIS A 245 3.94 -21.15 -4.68
C HIS A 245 4.03 -19.65 -5.01
N LEU A 246 3.10 -19.10 -5.81
CA LEU A 246 3.07 -17.67 -6.12
C LEU A 246 2.93 -16.79 -4.88
N LYS A 247 2.05 -17.17 -3.93
CA LYS A 247 1.89 -16.44 -2.65
C LYS A 247 3.17 -16.50 -1.81
N LYS A 248 3.87 -17.63 -1.81
CA LYS A 248 5.15 -17.80 -1.11
C LYS A 248 6.21 -16.86 -1.70
N ASP A 249 6.46 -16.93 -3.01
CA ASP A 249 7.45 -16.09 -3.68
C ASP A 249 7.11 -14.61 -3.60
N HIS A 250 5.82 -14.25 -3.62
CA HIS A 250 5.37 -12.87 -3.42
C HIS A 250 5.80 -12.33 -2.05
N ARG A 251 5.60 -13.12 -0.98
CA ARG A 251 6.03 -12.74 0.39
C ARG A 251 7.55 -12.66 0.49
N GLU A 252 8.27 -13.60 -0.11
CA GLU A 252 9.74 -13.61 -0.11
C GLU A 252 10.31 -12.39 -0.87
N LEU A 253 9.78 -12.06 -2.03
CA LEU A 253 10.18 -10.88 -2.80
C LEU A 253 9.99 -9.59 -1.98
N GLN A 254 8.83 -9.41 -1.36
CA GLN A 254 8.57 -8.26 -0.49
C GLN A 254 9.49 -8.19 0.72
N ASN A 255 9.83 -9.33 1.31
CA ASN A 255 10.79 -9.40 2.42
C ASN A 255 12.19 -8.96 1.97
N ILE A 256 12.65 -9.41 0.80
CA ILE A 256 13.93 -9.01 0.20
C ILE A 256 13.93 -7.50 -0.09
N GLU A 257 12.87 -6.97 -0.69
CA GLU A 257 12.72 -5.53 -0.95
C GLU A 257 12.75 -4.70 0.35
N ARG A 258 12.02 -5.13 1.40
CA ARG A 258 12.05 -4.45 2.71
C ARG A 258 13.44 -4.47 3.32
N GLN A 259 14.17 -5.59 3.22
CA GLN A 259 15.52 -5.69 3.73
C GLN A 259 16.51 -4.84 2.92
N ASN A 260 16.36 -4.81 1.58
CA ASN A 260 17.16 -3.97 0.70
C ASN A 260 16.97 -2.48 1.01
N ARG A 261 15.73 -2.04 1.26
CA ARG A 261 15.43 -0.67 1.71
C ARG A 261 16.07 -0.32 3.03
N ARG A 262 16.00 -1.20 4.04
CA ARG A 262 16.66 -0.98 5.34
C ARG A 262 18.17 -0.84 5.17
N ILE A 263 18.78 -1.68 4.34
CA ILE A 263 20.22 -1.62 4.07
C ILE A 263 20.56 -0.32 3.36
N LEU A 264 19.79 0.06 2.33
CA LEU A 264 19.99 1.31 1.59
C LEU A 264 19.84 2.54 2.50
N HIS A 265 18.87 2.54 3.42
CA HIS A 265 18.69 3.60 4.41
C HIS A 265 19.82 3.64 5.45
N SER A 266 20.33 2.48 5.87
CA SER A 266 21.39 2.39 6.90
C SER A 266 22.81 2.61 6.36
N LYS A 267 23.08 2.27 5.10
CA LYS A 267 24.42 2.25 4.50
C LYS A 267 24.57 3.17 3.29
N GLY A 268 23.48 3.70 2.74
CA GLY A 268 23.49 4.55 1.53
C GLY A 268 23.72 3.79 0.22
N GLU A 269 24.09 2.51 0.27
CA GLU A 269 24.38 1.69 -0.92
C GLU A 269 23.91 0.23 -0.73
N LEU A 270 23.67 -0.45 -1.85
CA LEU A 270 23.35 -1.88 -1.91
C LEU A 270 24.49 -2.60 -2.65
N SER A 271 24.95 -3.74 -2.13
CA SER A 271 25.98 -4.57 -2.79
C SER A 271 25.51 -5.10 -4.14
N GLU A 272 26.42 -5.15 -5.13
CA GLU A 272 26.15 -5.67 -6.49
C GLU A 272 25.59 -7.11 -6.47
N ASP A 273 26.14 -7.99 -5.62
CA ASP A 273 25.68 -9.38 -5.51
C ASP A 273 24.21 -9.45 -5.06
N ARG A 274 23.83 -8.57 -4.13
CA ARG A 274 22.48 -8.50 -3.57
C ARG A 274 21.50 -7.87 -4.55
N HIS A 275 21.95 -6.90 -5.35
CA HIS A 275 21.17 -6.35 -6.45
C HIS A 275 20.87 -7.42 -7.50
N LYS A 276 21.90 -8.17 -7.92
CA LYS A 276 21.76 -9.26 -8.89
C LYS A 276 20.83 -10.38 -8.39
N GLN A 277 20.95 -10.79 -7.14
CA GLN A 277 20.05 -11.79 -6.53
C GLN A 277 18.59 -11.32 -6.54
N TYR A 278 18.35 -10.04 -6.22
CA TYR A 278 17.01 -9.46 -6.28
C TYR A 278 16.46 -9.45 -7.71
N GLU A 279 17.25 -9.04 -8.71
CA GLU A 279 16.82 -9.03 -10.12
C GLU A 279 16.50 -10.44 -10.65
N GLU A 280 17.33 -11.43 -10.33
CA GLU A 280 17.10 -12.83 -10.70
C GLU A 280 15.81 -13.37 -10.07
N PHE A 281 15.58 -13.09 -8.78
CA PHE A 281 14.38 -13.51 -8.07
C PHE A 281 13.12 -12.79 -8.59
N ALA A 282 13.18 -11.46 -8.79
CA ALA A 282 12.09 -10.67 -9.35
C ALA A 282 11.72 -11.13 -10.77
N THR A 283 12.70 -11.44 -11.61
CA THR A 283 12.47 -11.97 -12.96
C THR A 283 11.80 -13.35 -12.93
N SER A 284 12.21 -14.21 -12.00
CA SER A 284 11.57 -15.52 -11.79
C SER A 284 10.11 -15.36 -11.34
N TYR A 285 9.86 -14.49 -10.37
CA TYR A 285 8.52 -14.17 -9.86
C TYR A 285 7.61 -13.59 -10.95
N GLN A 286 8.08 -12.66 -11.77
CA GLN A 286 7.28 -12.09 -12.87
C GLN A 286 6.86 -13.16 -13.89
N LYS A 287 7.75 -14.11 -14.21
CA LYS A 287 7.41 -15.26 -15.06
C LYS A 287 6.37 -16.16 -14.39
N LEU A 288 6.50 -16.43 -13.09
CA LEU A 288 5.54 -17.22 -12.33
C LEU A 288 4.16 -16.56 -12.29
N LEU A 289 4.11 -15.24 -12.05
CA LEU A 289 2.89 -14.44 -12.05
C LEU A 289 2.17 -14.50 -13.41
N ALA A 290 2.89 -14.23 -14.50
CA ALA A 290 2.32 -14.27 -15.86
C ALA A 290 1.80 -15.67 -16.24
N ASN A 291 2.53 -16.73 -15.86
CA ASN A 291 2.10 -18.10 -16.08
C ASN A 291 0.84 -18.43 -15.27
N THR A 292 0.78 -18.00 -14.00
CA THR A 292 -0.39 -18.23 -13.13
C THR A 292 -1.63 -17.50 -13.66
N GLN A 293 -1.48 -16.24 -14.12
CA GLN A 293 -2.55 -15.48 -14.75
C GLN A 293 -3.08 -16.15 -16.02
N THR A 294 -2.16 -16.65 -16.86
CA THR A 294 -2.53 -17.37 -18.08
C THR A 294 -3.29 -18.65 -17.77
N LEU A 295 -2.86 -19.40 -16.76
CA LEU A 295 -3.56 -20.63 -16.35
C LEU A 295 -4.91 -20.34 -15.68
N ALA A 296 -5.00 -19.28 -14.87
CA ALA A 296 -6.26 -18.82 -14.27
C ALA A 296 -7.30 -18.47 -15.33
N ASP A 297 -6.90 -17.74 -16.39
CA ASP A 297 -7.76 -17.42 -17.53
C ASP A 297 -8.27 -18.69 -18.25
N LEU A 298 -7.39 -19.66 -18.47
CA LEU A 298 -7.73 -20.92 -19.16
C LEU A 298 -8.68 -21.81 -18.35
N LEU A 299 -8.54 -21.82 -17.02
CA LEU A 299 -9.39 -22.60 -16.11
C LEU A 299 -10.63 -21.85 -15.64
N ASP A 300 -10.73 -20.55 -15.97
CA ASP A 300 -11.71 -19.61 -15.44
C ASP A 300 -11.70 -19.52 -13.90
N GLU A 301 -10.51 -19.60 -13.30
CA GLU A 301 -10.29 -19.45 -11.87
C GLU A 301 -9.86 -18.02 -11.52
N ASN A 302 -10.12 -17.56 -10.31
CA ASN A 302 -9.68 -16.24 -9.88
C ASN A 302 -8.20 -16.26 -9.48
N MET A 303 -7.48 -15.19 -9.81
CA MET A 303 -6.14 -14.99 -9.29
C MET A 303 -6.19 -14.83 -7.77
N PRO A 304 -5.22 -15.40 -7.03
CA PRO A 304 -5.10 -15.12 -5.61
C PRO A 304 -4.91 -13.63 -5.35
N GLU A 305 -5.42 -13.17 -4.21
CA GLU A 305 -5.03 -11.86 -3.70
C GLU A 305 -3.53 -11.87 -3.37
N LEU A 306 -2.80 -10.94 -3.99
CA LEU A 306 -1.39 -10.69 -3.76
C LEU A 306 -1.29 -9.31 -3.13
N PRO A 307 -1.22 -9.22 -1.78
CA PRO A 307 -1.21 -7.94 -1.08
C PRO A 307 0.06 -7.19 -1.45
N VAL A 308 -0.04 -6.17 -2.30
CA VAL A 308 1.10 -5.30 -2.58
C VAL A 308 1.35 -4.48 -1.32
N ASP A 309 2.54 -4.58 -0.75
CA ASP A 309 3.03 -3.63 0.26
C ASP A 309 2.89 -2.23 -0.37
N LYS A 310 1.89 -1.47 0.08
CA LYS A 310 1.58 -0.13 -0.46
C LYS A 310 2.73 0.87 -0.29
N THR A 311 3.73 0.50 0.53
CA THR A 311 5.00 1.22 0.66
C THR A 311 5.85 1.18 -0.61
N VAL A 312 5.71 0.15 -1.49
CA VAL A 312 6.67 -0.10 -2.58
C VAL A 312 6.31 0.58 -3.90
N GLN A 313 5.02 0.71 -4.21
CA GLN A 313 4.60 1.37 -5.46
C GLN A 313 4.61 2.89 -5.36
N GLU A 314 4.68 3.46 -4.15
CA GLU A 314 4.74 4.91 -3.92
C GLU A 314 6.18 5.41 -3.63
N GLU A 315 7.15 4.52 -3.41
CA GLU A 315 8.57 4.88 -3.17
C GLU A 315 9.45 4.98 -4.43
N HIS A 316 8.95 4.60 -5.61
CA HIS A 316 9.60 4.99 -6.86
C HIS A 316 9.21 6.44 -7.17
N GLY A 317 9.87 7.38 -6.50
CA GLY A 317 10.05 8.72 -7.06
C GLY A 317 10.62 8.60 -8.49
N PRO A 318 10.42 9.60 -9.35
CA PRO A 318 10.86 9.55 -10.75
C PRO A 318 12.39 9.63 -10.82
N GLY A 319 13.06 8.51 -10.54
CA GLY A 319 14.40 8.24 -11.01
C GLY A 319 14.28 7.90 -12.49
N ILE A 320 14.83 8.76 -13.33
CA ILE A 320 14.97 8.54 -14.76
C ILE A 320 15.62 7.16 -14.97
N ASP A 321 14.88 6.25 -15.62
CA ASP A 321 15.46 5.05 -16.23
C ASP A 321 16.37 5.50 -17.39
N ILE A 322 17.67 5.53 -17.13
CA ILE A 322 18.71 5.94 -18.09
C ILE A 322 18.82 4.96 -19.27
N PHE A 323 18.19 3.78 -19.22
CA PHE A 323 18.43 2.72 -20.20
C PHE A 323 17.30 2.46 -21.21
N THR A 324 16.18 3.20 -21.16
CA THR A 324 15.09 3.02 -22.13
C THR A 324 14.56 4.35 -22.72
N PRO A 325 15.25 4.99 -23.68
CA PRO A 325 14.73 6.17 -24.34
C PRO A 325 13.69 5.75 -25.39
N GLY A 326 12.39 6.00 -25.13
CA GLY A 326 11.41 6.05 -26.24
C GLY A 326 10.02 5.47 -26.02
N LYS A 327 9.44 5.49 -24.83
CA LYS A 327 7.96 5.39 -24.73
C LYS A 327 7.38 6.63 -24.05
N PRO A 328 6.57 7.44 -24.76
CA PRO A 328 5.80 8.49 -24.12
C PRO A 328 4.70 7.81 -23.29
N GLY A 329 4.99 7.55 -22.02
CA GLY A 329 3.99 7.08 -21.07
C GLY A 329 2.96 8.17 -20.84
N GLU A 330 1.68 7.82 -20.92
CA GLU A 330 0.57 8.64 -20.45
C GLU A 330 0.79 8.92 -18.96
N TYR A 331 1.12 10.17 -18.63
CA TYR A 331 1.21 10.64 -17.26
C TYR A 331 -0.22 10.84 -16.73
N ASP A 332 -0.76 9.83 -16.06
CA ASP A 332 -2.10 9.89 -15.47
C ASP A 332 -2.07 10.77 -14.19
N LEU A 333 -2.02 12.09 -14.39
CA LEU A 333 -2.16 13.09 -13.34
C LEU A 333 -3.64 13.17 -12.92
N GLU A 334 -4.08 12.18 -12.12
CA GLU A 334 -5.46 11.98 -11.62
C GLU A 334 -6.06 13.15 -10.78
N GLY A 335 -5.44 14.34 -10.74
CA GLY A 335 -5.93 15.52 -10.01
C GLY A 335 -6.29 16.72 -10.88
N GLY A 336 -6.16 16.64 -12.22
CA GLY A 336 -6.26 17.82 -13.07
C GLY A 336 -5.13 18.84 -12.83
N ILE A 337 -5.16 19.97 -13.55
CA ILE A 337 -4.10 21.00 -13.50
C ILE A 337 -4.11 21.76 -12.16
N TRP A 338 -5.25 21.82 -11.47
CA TRP A 338 -5.50 22.61 -10.26
C TRP A 338 -5.52 21.75 -8.99
N GLU A 339 -5.34 22.36 -7.83
CA GLU A 339 -5.24 21.65 -6.55
C GLU A 339 -6.61 21.33 -5.94
N ASP A 340 -7.55 22.25 -6.11
CA ASP A 340 -8.92 22.16 -5.65
C ASP A 340 -9.86 22.84 -6.66
N GLU A 341 -11.15 22.63 -6.47
CA GLU A 341 -12.19 23.22 -7.31
C GLU A 341 -12.31 24.74 -7.13
N ASP A 342 -11.88 25.30 -6.00
CA ASP A 342 -11.93 26.75 -5.74
C ASP A 342 -10.88 27.50 -6.58
N ALA A 343 -9.64 26.98 -6.62
CA ALA A 343 -8.57 27.47 -7.46
C ALA A 343 -8.93 27.33 -8.95
N ARG A 344 -9.47 26.18 -9.36
CA ARG A 344 -9.97 26.00 -10.73
C ARG A 344 -11.01 27.05 -11.09
N ASN A 345 -12.02 27.27 -10.24
CA ASN A 345 -13.02 28.31 -10.44
C ASN A 345 -12.41 29.72 -10.49
N PHE A 346 -11.37 30.01 -9.72
CA PHE A 346 -10.70 31.31 -9.74
C PHE A 346 -9.86 31.55 -11.01
N TYR A 347 -9.24 30.53 -11.60
CA TYR A 347 -8.36 30.71 -12.77
C TYR A 347 -9.02 30.38 -14.12
N GLU A 348 -10.06 29.54 -14.15
CA GLU A 348 -10.73 29.13 -15.40
C GLU A 348 -12.10 29.79 -15.60
N ASN A 349 -12.84 30.05 -14.52
CA ASN A 349 -14.18 30.64 -14.63
C ASN A 349 -14.09 32.16 -14.58
N MET A 350 -14.00 32.79 -15.75
CA MET A 350 -13.97 34.24 -15.93
C MET A 350 -15.30 34.77 -16.47
N VAL A 351 -15.60 36.04 -16.15
CA VAL A 351 -16.78 36.71 -16.69
C VAL A 351 -16.60 36.97 -18.18
N ASP A 352 -17.53 36.50 -19.01
CA ASP A 352 -17.53 36.80 -20.44
C ASP A 352 -18.03 38.23 -20.69
N LEU A 353 -17.11 39.20 -20.65
CA LEU A 353 -17.44 40.61 -20.91
C LEU A 353 -18.05 40.84 -22.30
N LYS A 354 -17.81 39.96 -23.29
CA LYS A 354 -18.38 40.10 -24.64
C LYS A 354 -19.90 39.84 -24.65
N ALA A 355 -20.40 39.07 -23.69
CA ALA A 355 -21.84 38.81 -23.54
C ALA A 355 -22.60 40.00 -22.92
N PHE A 356 -21.92 40.85 -22.14
CA PHE A 356 -22.54 41.94 -21.38
C PHE A 356 -22.34 43.32 -21.98
N VAL A 357 -21.36 43.51 -22.88
CA VAL A 357 -20.95 44.82 -23.39
C VAL A 357 -21.24 44.95 -24.90
N PRO A 358 -21.79 46.08 -25.39
CA PRO A 358 -22.08 46.28 -26.82
C PRO A 358 -20.88 46.09 -27.74
N ALA A 359 -21.08 45.34 -28.85
CA ALA A 359 -20.02 44.98 -29.81
C ALA A 359 -19.26 46.18 -30.44
N ILE A 360 -19.83 47.39 -30.38
CA ILE A 360 -19.18 48.63 -30.83
C ILE A 360 -17.94 48.97 -29.99
N LEU A 361 -17.88 48.57 -28.72
CA LEU A 361 -16.79 48.91 -27.80
C LEU A 361 -15.51 48.07 -28.01
N PHE A 362 -15.53 47.02 -28.85
CA PHE A 362 -14.37 46.13 -29.09
C PHE A 362 -14.08 45.80 -30.55
N LYS A 363 -14.86 46.35 -31.51
CA LYS A 363 -14.68 46.09 -32.95
C LYS A 363 -13.32 46.54 -33.51
N ASP A 364 -12.62 47.44 -32.84
CA ASP A 364 -11.30 47.91 -33.28
C ASP A 364 -10.17 46.88 -33.06
N ASN A 365 -10.36 45.86 -32.21
CA ASN A 365 -9.35 44.83 -31.92
C ASN A 365 -9.36 43.64 -32.90
N GLU A 366 -10.41 43.41 -33.67
CA GLU A 366 -10.45 42.25 -34.60
C GLU A 366 -9.58 42.44 -35.86
N LYS A 367 -9.17 43.67 -36.19
CA LYS A 367 -8.35 43.96 -37.37
C LYS A 367 -6.86 43.63 -37.20
N SER A 368 -6.36 43.44 -35.99
CA SER A 368 -4.94 43.13 -35.73
C SER A 368 -4.64 41.62 -35.69
N SER A 369 -5.65 40.76 -35.58
CA SER A 369 -5.45 39.32 -35.32
C SER A 369 -5.34 38.42 -36.57
N GLN A 370 -5.41 38.94 -37.79
CA GLN A 370 -5.41 38.12 -39.03
C GLN A 370 -4.07 38.00 -39.77
N THR A 371 -2.97 38.55 -39.27
CA THR A 371 -1.64 38.37 -39.89
C THR A 371 -0.66 37.64 -38.97
N SER A 372 -0.74 36.31 -38.95
CA SER A 372 0.45 35.43 -38.82
C SER A 372 0.07 33.95 -38.94
N LYS A 373 0.08 33.43 -40.17
CA LYS A 373 0.35 32.01 -40.42
C LYS A 373 1.75 31.92 -41.03
N GLY A 374 2.68 31.27 -40.34
CA GLY A 374 4.04 31.06 -40.84
C GLY A 374 4.98 30.51 -39.77
N THR A 375 5.45 29.30 -40.00
CA THR A 375 6.42 28.50 -39.23
C THR A 375 7.78 29.18 -39.08
N GLN A 376 8.50 28.82 -38.00
CA GLN A 376 9.94 29.03 -37.71
C GLN A 376 10.43 30.41 -37.21
N SER A 377 11.24 30.33 -36.14
CA SER A 377 12.10 31.37 -35.53
C SER A 377 11.48 32.32 -34.48
N VAL A 378 11.35 31.85 -33.23
CA VAL A 378 11.21 32.74 -32.04
C VAL A 378 12.39 32.58 -31.07
N LEU A 379 13.38 31.74 -31.38
CA LEU A 379 14.60 31.58 -30.57
C LEU A 379 15.50 32.84 -30.58
N CYS A 380 15.23 33.85 -31.43
CA CYS A 380 16.14 34.97 -31.68
C CYS A 380 15.86 36.26 -30.86
N TYR A 381 14.72 36.42 -30.18
CA TYR A 381 14.40 37.69 -29.49
C TYR A 381 14.89 37.81 -28.03
N PHE A 382 15.49 36.76 -27.47
CA PHE A 382 16.11 36.81 -26.14
C PHE A 382 17.65 36.96 -26.19
N THR A 383 18.29 36.80 -27.35
CA THR A 383 19.76 36.79 -27.53
C THR A 383 20.36 38.13 -27.97
N SER A 384 19.58 39.10 -28.46
CA SER A 384 20.09 40.44 -28.77
C SER A 384 20.27 41.27 -27.50
N ILE A 385 21.51 41.31 -27.01
CA ILE A 385 21.91 41.98 -25.75
C ILE A 385 21.81 43.53 -25.82
N ASN A 386 21.67 44.14 -27.01
CA ASN A 386 21.76 45.59 -27.20
C ASN A 386 20.62 46.14 -28.08
N SER A 387 19.47 46.51 -27.49
CA SER A 387 18.52 47.53 -28.02
C SER A 387 17.14 47.44 -27.34
N PHE A 388 17.05 47.80 -26.06
CA PHE A 388 15.78 48.27 -25.49
C PHE A 388 16.07 49.56 -24.74
N PRO A 389 15.26 50.62 -24.95
CA PRO A 389 15.47 51.89 -24.26
C PRO A 389 15.31 51.68 -22.75
N ALA A 390 16.10 52.42 -21.98
CA ALA A 390 16.03 52.40 -20.53
C ALA A 390 14.60 52.73 -20.07
N ILE A 391 14.15 52.10 -18.99
CA ILE A 391 12.87 52.34 -18.32
C ILE A 391 12.61 53.86 -18.09
N ASP A 392 13.68 54.67 -18.00
CA ASP A 392 13.64 56.14 -17.92
C ASP A 392 13.03 56.87 -19.13
N GLU A 393 13.00 56.29 -20.33
CA GLU A 393 12.36 56.92 -21.50
C GLU A 393 10.82 56.79 -21.48
N PHE A 394 10.28 55.77 -20.79
CA PHE A 394 8.82 55.61 -20.63
C PHE A 394 8.21 56.59 -19.63
N TYR A 395 9.03 57.14 -18.72
CA TYR A 395 8.62 58.15 -17.74
C TYR A 395 8.65 59.59 -18.29
N LYS A 396 9.15 59.82 -19.51
CA LYS A 396 9.33 61.16 -20.10
C LYS A 396 8.28 61.57 -21.15
N GLN A 397 7.24 60.77 -21.39
CA GLN A 397 6.10 61.16 -22.22
C GLN A 397 4.87 61.52 -21.37
N GLU A 398 4.97 62.65 -20.68
CA GLU A 398 3.88 63.60 -20.45
C GLU A 398 4.48 64.91 -20.99
N ASP A 399 4.01 65.45 -22.10
CA ASP A 399 2.77 66.21 -22.21
C ASP A 399 2.34 66.33 -23.68
N GLU A 400 1.08 66.77 -23.86
CA GLU A 400 0.40 67.08 -25.12
C GLU A 400 -0.28 65.89 -25.80
N GLU A 401 -1.51 65.57 -25.35
CA GLU A 401 -2.69 65.68 -26.21
C GLU A 401 -4.03 65.51 -25.46
N ALA A 402 -4.88 66.54 -25.62
CA ALA A 402 -6.34 66.58 -25.65
C ALA A 402 -7.19 66.08 -24.45
N SER A 403 -7.63 67.05 -23.65
CA SER A 403 -9.01 67.27 -23.14
C SER A 403 -9.98 66.09 -23.26
N THR A 404 -10.00 65.25 -22.22
CA THR A 404 -11.19 64.46 -21.84
C THR A 404 -11.66 65.02 -20.49
N GLY A 405 -12.96 65.30 -20.37
CA GLY A 405 -13.53 66.14 -19.31
C GLY A 405 -13.01 65.82 -17.90
N SER A 406 -12.74 66.86 -17.11
CA SER A 406 -12.20 66.79 -15.73
C SER A 406 -12.90 65.75 -14.84
N HIS A 407 -14.19 65.51 -15.08
CA HIS A 407 -15.00 64.50 -14.41
C HIS A 407 -14.55 63.05 -14.68
N LEU A 408 -14.23 62.68 -15.93
CA LEU A 408 -13.80 61.31 -16.27
C LEU A 408 -12.40 61.00 -15.70
N LYS A 409 -11.53 62.01 -15.65
CA LYS A 409 -10.22 61.91 -14.99
C LYS A 409 -10.39 61.59 -13.50
N LEU A 410 -11.28 62.30 -12.81
CA LEU A 410 -11.59 62.05 -11.39
C LEU A 410 -12.18 60.65 -11.15
N ILE A 411 -13.04 60.15 -12.05
CA ILE A 411 -13.60 58.80 -11.95
C ILE A 411 -12.51 57.73 -12.06
N VAL A 412 -11.59 57.86 -13.03
CA VAL A 412 -10.50 56.90 -13.23
C VAL A 412 -9.50 56.94 -12.07
N ASP A 413 -9.18 58.13 -11.56
CA ASP A 413 -8.29 58.28 -10.40
C ASP A 413 -8.94 57.67 -9.13
N ALA A 414 -10.27 57.83 -8.96
CA ALA A 414 -11.03 57.17 -7.89
C ALA A 414 -11.06 55.64 -8.05
N PHE A 415 -11.22 55.13 -9.27
CA PHE A 415 -11.15 53.69 -9.56
C PHE A 415 -9.80 53.09 -9.19
N ILE A 416 -8.69 53.75 -9.57
CA ILE A 416 -7.33 53.31 -9.24
C ILE A 416 -7.11 53.32 -7.71
N GLN A 417 -7.65 54.31 -6.99
CA GLN A 417 -7.57 54.36 -5.53
C GLN A 417 -8.40 53.26 -4.84
N GLN A 418 -9.50 52.80 -5.47
CA GLN A 418 -10.33 51.71 -4.95
C GLN A 418 -9.78 50.31 -5.28
N LEU A 419 -8.97 50.17 -6.33
CA LEU A 419 -8.41 48.89 -6.80
C LEU A 419 -7.75 48.03 -5.70
N PRO A 420 -6.96 48.59 -4.76
CA PRO A 420 -6.34 47.81 -3.66
C PRO A 420 -7.33 47.23 -2.64
N ASN A 421 -8.61 47.64 -2.68
CA ASN A 421 -9.69 47.12 -1.84
C ASN A 421 -10.46 45.97 -2.52
N CYS A 422 -10.20 45.70 -3.81
CA CYS A 422 -10.82 44.61 -4.56
C CYS A 422 -10.11 43.26 -4.26
N ILE A 423 -10.27 42.77 -3.03
CA ILE A 423 -9.58 41.57 -2.50
C ILE A 423 -10.38 40.27 -2.62
N ASN A 424 -11.41 40.23 -3.46
CA ASN A 424 -12.18 39.02 -3.74
C ASN A 424 -12.63 38.97 -5.21
N ARG A 425 -13.06 37.78 -5.64
CA ARG A 425 -13.46 37.50 -7.03
C ARG A 425 -14.57 38.45 -7.53
N ASP A 426 -15.63 38.60 -6.76
CA ASP A 426 -16.81 39.33 -7.22
C ASP A 426 -16.54 40.85 -7.31
N LEU A 427 -15.72 41.40 -6.40
CA LEU A 427 -15.30 42.80 -6.44
C LEU A 427 -14.38 43.09 -7.62
N ILE A 428 -13.42 42.20 -7.92
CA ILE A 428 -12.49 42.43 -9.03
C ILE A 428 -13.16 42.25 -10.39
N ASP A 429 -14.10 41.30 -10.51
CA ASP A 429 -14.88 41.09 -11.73
C ASP A 429 -15.85 42.27 -11.96
N LYS A 430 -16.43 42.83 -10.88
CA LYS A 430 -17.22 44.06 -10.95
C LYS A 430 -16.37 45.27 -11.36
N ALA A 431 -15.16 45.39 -10.85
CA ALA A 431 -14.23 46.43 -11.27
C ALA A 431 -13.83 46.29 -12.74
N ALA A 432 -13.66 45.06 -13.25
CA ALA A 432 -13.40 44.79 -14.66
C ALA A 432 -14.56 45.25 -15.56
N MET A 433 -15.80 44.91 -15.17
CA MET A 433 -17.01 45.35 -15.87
C MET A 433 -17.15 46.88 -15.88
N ASP A 434 -16.98 47.52 -14.72
CA ASP A 434 -17.09 48.98 -14.58
C ASP A 434 -16.04 49.72 -15.43
N PHE A 435 -14.79 49.24 -15.40
CA PHE A 435 -13.72 49.80 -16.24
C PHE A 435 -14.02 49.66 -17.73
N CYS A 436 -14.49 48.48 -18.14
CA CYS A 436 -14.82 48.18 -19.53
C CYS A 436 -15.97 49.05 -20.07
N MET A 437 -17.00 49.27 -19.25
CA MET A 437 -18.21 50.02 -19.64
C MET A 437 -18.04 51.54 -19.58
N ASN A 438 -17.38 52.04 -18.53
CA ASN A 438 -17.42 53.46 -18.18
C ASN A 438 -16.08 54.18 -18.40
N MET A 439 -14.96 53.45 -18.53
CA MET A 439 -13.61 54.02 -18.47
C MET A 439 -12.67 53.55 -19.58
N ASN A 440 -13.13 52.74 -20.54
CA ASN A 440 -12.32 52.14 -21.60
C ASN A 440 -11.88 53.17 -22.67
N THR A 441 -10.77 53.87 -22.41
CA THR A 441 -10.08 54.71 -23.39
C THR A 441 -8.60 54.34 -23.45
N LYS A 442 -7.92 54.60 -24.57
CA LYS A 442 -6.48 54.30 -24.72
C LYS A 442 -5.61 54.96 -23.65
N SER A 443 -5.95 56.18 -23.23
CA SER A 443 -5.24 56.89 -22.14
C SER A 443 -5.47 56.23 -20.78
N ASN A 444 -6.71 55.85 -20.48
CA ASN A 444 -7.06 55.19 -19.23
C ASN A 444 -6.49 53.77 -19.12
N ARG A 445 -6.41 53.02 -20.22
CA ARG A 445 -5.75 51.71 -20.27
C ARG A 445 -4.27 51.80 -19.92
N ARG A 446 -3.55 52.81 -20.43
CA ARG A 446 -2.15 53.08 -20.06
C ARG A 446 -2.01 53.43 -18.58
N LYS A 447 -2.92 54.25 -18.03
CA LYS A 447 -2.94 54.57 -16.59
C LYS A 447 -3.21 53.33 -15.74
N LEU A 448 -4.12 52.46 -16.17
CA LEU A 448 -4.40 51.18 -15.50
C LEU A 448 -3.16 50.28 -15.51
N VAL A 449 -2.49 50.08 -16.66
CA VAL A 449 -1.26 49.28 -16.74
C VAL A 449 -0.18 49.81 -15.79
N ARG A 450 0.03 51.13 -15.73
CA ARG A 450 0.97 51.75 -14.78
C ARG A 450 0.58 51.44 -13.33
N ALA A 451 -0.69 51.61 -12.96
CA ALA A 451 -1.18 51.31 -11.62
C ALA A 451 -1.02 49.83 -11.24
N LEU A 452 -1.28 48.91 -12.18
CA LEU A 452 -1.10 47.47 -11.98
C LEU A 452 0.38 47.09 -11.86
N PHE A 453 1.29 47.77 -12.55
CA PHE A 453 2.73 47.50 -12.46
C PHE A 453 3.35 47.99 -11.13
N THR A 454 2.88 49.14 -10.62
CA THR A 454 3.39 49.79 -9.40
C THR A 454 2.75 49.24 -8.11
N VAL A 455 2.55 47.92 -8.01
CA VAL A 455 2.06 47.29 -6.78
C VAL A 455 3.08 47.47 -5.64
N PRO A 456 2.66 47.91 -4.44
CA PRO A 456 3.54 47.97 -3.28
C PRO A 456 4.10 46.59 -2.92
N ARG A 457 5.39 46.52 -2.60
CA ARG A 457 6.08 45.25 -2.27
C ARG A 457 5.51 44.53 -1.04
N GLN A 458 4.82 45.24 -0.15
CA GLN A 458 4.13 44.66 1.01
C GLN A 458 2.76 44.06 0.68
N ARG A 459 2.19 44.35 -0.51
CA ARG A 459 0.83 43.94 -0.90
C ARG A 459 0.84 42.91 -2.03
N LEU A 460 1.58 41.81 -1.81
CA LEU A 460 1.66 40.70 -2.77
C LEU A 460 0.34 39.92 -2.89
N ASP A 461 -0.55 40.07 -1.90
CA ASP A 461 -1.92 39.55 -1.88
C ASP A 461 -2.77 40.04 -3.07
N LEU A 462 -2.42 41.19 -3.65
CA LEU A 462 -3.16 41.79 -4.76
C LEU A 462 -2.86 41.18 -6.13
N LEU A 463 -1.72 40.50 -6.28
CA LEU A 463 -1.24 40.03 -7.59
C LEU A 463 -2.18 39.04 -8.29
N PRO A 464 -2.79 38.04 -7.61
CA PRO A 464 -3.75 37.12 -8.24
C PRO A 464 -4.99 37.85 -8.77
N PHE A 465 -5.49 38.85 -8.03
CA PHE A 465 -6.66 39.64 -8.43
C PHE A 465 -6.33 40.57 -9.60
N TYR A 466 -5.16 41.20 -9.60
CA TYR A 466 -4.72 42.03 -10.71
C TYR A 466 -4.47 41.22 -11.98
N ALA A 467 -3.93 40.00 -11.85
CA ALA A 467 -3.81 39.08 -12.97
C ALA A 467 -5.19 38.64 -13.51
N ARG A 468 -6.18 38.39 -12.62
CA ARG A 468 -7.56 38.10 -13.02
C ARG A 468 -8.23 39.28 -13.73
N LEU A 469 -8.04 40.50 -13.24
CA LEU A 469 -8.53 41.73 -13.89
C LEU A 469 -8.01 41.84 -15.32
N VAL A 470 -6.70 41.65 -15.51
CA VAL A 470 -6.06 41.68 -16.84
C VAL A 470 -6.61 40.59 -17.75
N ALA A 471 -6.74 39.36 -17.23
CA ALA A 471 -7.27 38.23 -18.00
C ALA A 471 -8.74 38.41 -18.40
N THR A 472 -9.54 39.02 -17.53
CA THR A 472 -10.95 39.34 -17.78
C THR A 472 -11.11 40.45 -18.82
N LEU A 473 -10.21 41.45 -18.81
CA LEU A 473 -10.21 42.56 -19.77
C LEU A 473 -9.62 42.16 -21.14
N HIS A 474 -8.72 41.19 -21.19
CA HIS A 474 -7.98 40.79 -22.40
C HIS A 474 -8.84 40.54 -23.65
N PRO A 475 -10.01 39.85 -23.61
CA PRO A 475 -10.85 39.63 -24.79
C PRO A 475 -11.40 40.92 -25.42
N CYS A 476 -11.43 42.01 -24.65
CA CYS A 476 -11.96 43.32 -25.03
C CYS A 476 -10.83 44.31 -25.35
N MET A 477 -9.73 44.23 -24.60
CA MET A 477 -8.57 45.12 -24.67
C MET A 477 -7.27 44.32 -24.43
N SER A 478 -6.70 43.72 -25.48
CA SER A 478 -5.49 42.91 -25.35
C SER A 478 -4.23 43.72 -25.04
N ASP A 479 -4.22 45.01 -25.41
CA ASP A 479 -3.11 45.96 -25.18
C ASP A 479 -2.73 46.08 -23.69
N VAL A 480 -3.71 45.97 -22.78
CA VAL A 480 -3.45 45.98 -21.33
C VAL A 480 -2.57 44.80 -20.88
N ALA A 481 -2.82 43.60 -21.40
CA ALA A 481 -2.03 42.42 -21.06
C ALA A 481 -0.66 42.44 -21.74
N GLU A 482 -0.60 42.84 -23.00
CA GLU A 482 0.63 42.94 -23.80
C GLU A 482 1.62 43.95 -23.18
N ASP A 483 1.15 45.17 -22.87
CA ASP A 483 1.97 46.22 -22.26
C ASP A 483 2.48 45.80 -20.88
N LEU A 484 1.62 45.22 -20.03
CA LEU A 484 2.01 44.76 -18.70
C LEU A 484 3.03 43.62 -18.75
N CYS A 485 2.83 42.63 -19.62
CA CYS A 485 3.78 41.54 -19.83
C CYS A 485 5.13 42.05 -20.35
N SER A 486 5.13 43.07 -21.23
CA SER A 486 6.35 43.72 -21.72
C SER A 486 7.11 44.44 -20.60
N MET A 487 6.41 45.22 -19.77
CA MET A 487 7.00 45.90 -18.62
C MET A 487 7.62 44.90 -17.62
N LEU A 488 6.91 43.81 -17.29
CA LEU A 488 7.41 42.77 -16.39
C LEU A 488 8.63 42.03 -16.95
N LYS A 489 8.68 41.77 -18.26
CA LYS A 489 9.87 41.19 -18.94
C LYS A 489 11.08 42.12 -18.84
N GLY A 490 10.87 43.42 -19.05
CA GLY A 490 11.92 44.44 -18.90
C GLY A 490 12.45 44.52 -17.47
N ASP A 491 11.55 44.57 -16.49
CA ASP A 491 11.87 44.66 -15.06
C ASP A 491 12.59 43.39 -14.55
N PHE A 492 12.15 42.20 -14.99
CA PHE A 492 12.83 40.94 -14.70
C PHE A 492 14.27 40.92 -15.24
N ARG A 493 14.49 41.35 -16.49
CA ARG A 493 15.84 41.45 -17.09
C ARG A 493 16.71 42.46 -16.35
N PHE A 494 16.15 43.58 -15.93
CA PHE A 494 16.85 44.58 -15.11
C PHE A 494 17.29 43.97 -13.78
N HIS A 495 16.41 43.24 -13.09
CA HIS A 495 16.69 42.58 -11.82
C HIS A 495 17.74 41.47 -11.90
N ILE A 496 17.83 40.74 -13.02
CA ILE A 496 18.90 39.77 -13.27
C ILE A 496 20.25 40.47 -13.48
N ARG A 497 20.28 41.62 -14.18
CA ARG A 497 21.51 42.38 -14.41
C ARG A 497 22.01 43.03 -13.12
N LYS A 498 21.10 43.44 -12.24
CA LYS A 498 21.42 44.15 -10.99
C LYS A 498 21.65 43.16 -9.84
N LYS A 499 22.92 42.87 -9.55
CA LYS A 499 23.32 41.82 -8.59
C LYS A 499 23.21 42.20 -7.11
N ASP A 500 22.65 43.36 -6.76
CA ASP A 500 22.48 43.80 -5.36
C ASP A 500 21.37 43.01 -4.64
N GLN A 501 21.60 42.68 -3.37
CA GLN A 501 20.61 41.99 -2.51
C GLN A 501 19.64 42.97 -1.82
N ILE A 502 19.86 44.29 -1.94
CA ILE A 502 19.16 45.34 -1.17
C ILE A 502 17.65 45.41 -1.47
N ASN A 503 17.18 44.90 -2.62
CA ASN A 503 15.78 45.00 -3.06
C ASN A 503 15.14 43.64 -3.42
N ILE A 504 15.42 42.59 -2.64
CA ILE A 504 14.89 41.24 -2.92
C ILE A 504 13.36 41.17 -2.94
N GLU A 505 12.68 41.94 -2.08
CA GLU A 505 11.21 42.02 -2.06
C GLU A 505 10.64 42.51 -3.41
N THR A 506 11.28 43.49 -4.04
CA THR A 506 10.88 44.02 -5.34
C THR A 506 11.12 42.98 -6.44
N LYS A 507 12.25 42.26 -6.38
CA LYS A 507 12.57 41.16 -7.31
C LYS A 507 11.53 40.04 -7.21
N ASN A 508 11.14 39.65 -5.99
CA ASN A 508 10.12 38.63 -5.75
C ASN A 508 8.72 39.07 -6.20
N LYS A 509 8.35 40.36 -6.03
CA LYS A 509 7.10 40.91 -6.58
C LYS A 509 6.98 40.66 -8.08
N THR A 510 8.02 40.99 -8.84
CA THR A 510 8.03 40.86 -10.31
C THR A 510 7.87 39.40 -10.74
N VAL A 511 8.57 38.48 -10.07
CA VAL A 511 8.52 37.05 -10.38
C VAL A 511 7.18 36.42 -9.99
N ARG A 512 6.60 36.78 -8.83
CA ARG A 512 5.24 36.35 -8.44
C ARG A 512 4.21 36.81 -9.44
N PHE A 513 4.30 38.06 -9.92
CA PHE A 513 3.32 38.58 -10.87
C PHE A 513 3.40 37.86 -12.23
N ILE A 514 4.61 37.54 -12.70
CA ILE A 514 4.81 36.68 -13.88
C ILE A 514 4.16 35.30 -13.67
N GLY A 515 4.34 34.69 -12.49
CA GLY A 515 3.73 33.41 -12.15
C GLY A 515 2.19 33.43 -12.12
N GLU A 516 1.59 34.48 -11.57
CA GLU A 516 0.13 34.67 -11.58
C GLU A 516 -0.43 34.85 -12.99
N LEU A 517 0.22 35.67 -13.84
CA LEU A 517 -0.18 35.85 -15.24
C LEU A 517 0.00 34.58 -16.08
N ALA A 518 0.97 33.73 -15.74
CA ALA A 518 1.16 32.43 -16.40
C ALA A 518 -0.01 31.46 -16.12
N LYS A 519 -0.55 31.46 -14.89
CA LYS A 519 -1.73 30.66 -14.51
C LYS A 519 -2.99 31.06 -15.31
N PHE A 520 -3.16 32.36 -15.58
CA PHE A 520 -4.21 32.90 -16.45
C PHE A 520 -3.91 32.80 -17.96
N LYS A 521 -2.80 32.17 -18.35
CA LYS A 521 -2.37 32.02 -19.75
C LYS A 521 -2.07 33.35 -20.48
N MET A 522 -1.87 34.45 -19.74
CA MET A 522 -1.48 35.76 -20.28
C MET A 522 0.03 35.88 -20.48
N PHE A 523 0.81 35.12 -19.71
CA PHE A 523 2.26 34.98 -19.89
C PHE A 523 2.58 33.56 -20.40
N PRO A 524 3.24 33.37 -21.55
CA PRO A 524 3.49 32.05 -22.11
C PRO A 524 4.32 31.14 -21.19
N LYS A 525 3.92 29.87 -21.05
CA LYS A 525 4.64 28.87 -20.23
C LYS A 525 6.11 28.71 -20.64
N THR A 526 6.39 28.80 -21.94
CA THR A 526 7.76 28.75 -22.50
C THR A 526 8.61 29.91 -22.01
N ASP A 527 8.05 31.12 -21.94
CA ASP A 527 8.74 32.32 -21.46
C ASP A 527 8.95 32.24 -19.94
N THR A 528 7.97 31.72 -19.18
CA THR A 528 8.09 31.50 -17.73
C THR A 528 9.21 30.50 -17.41
N LEU A 529 9.29 29.40 -18.15
CA LEU A 529 10.38 28.42 -18.02
C LEU A 529 11.73 28.98 -18.45
N HIS A 530 11.76 29.88 -19.44
CA HIS A 530 12.98 30.60 -19.81
C HIS A 530 13.44 31.55 -18.69
N CYS A 531 12.53 32.26 -18.03
CA CYS A 531 12.83 33.04 -16.83
C CYS A 531 13.47 32.17 -15.74
N LEU A 532 12.90 30.98 -15.47
CA LEU A 532 13.48 30.03 -14.51
C LEU A 532 14.89 29.59 -14.93
N LYS A 533 15.09 29.24 -16.19
CA LYS A 533 16.41 28.85 -16.74
C LYS A 533 17.46 29.95 -16.60
N MET A 534 17.07 31.22 -16.80
CA MET A 534 17.97 32.37 -16.62
C MET A 534 18.40 32.51 -15.15
N LEU A 535 17.49 32.32 -14.19
CA LEU A 535 17.81 32.34 -12.75
C LEU A 535 18.72 31.17 -12.34
N LEU A 536 18.54 30.00 -12.95
CA LEU A 536 19.38 28.83 -12.69
C LEU A 536 20.79 28.95 -13.29
N SER A 537 21.00 29.82 -14.28
CA SER A 537 22.31 30.01 -14.92
C SER A 537 23.35 30.62 -13.95
N ASP A 538 22.95 31.66 -13.21
CA ASP A 538 23.71 32.30 -12.12
C ASP A 538 22.98 32.03 -10.79
N PHE A 539 23.19 30.85 -10.21
CA PHE A 539 22.46 30.38 -9.03
C PHE A 539 23.00 30.97 -7.72
N SER A 540 23.01 32.30 -7.64
CA SER A 540 23.45 33.09 -6.49
C SER A 540 22.27 33.49 -5.58
N HIS A 541 22.58 33.90 -4.35
CA HIS A 541 21.62 34.11 -3.24
C HIS A 541 20.24 34.69 -3.65
N HIS A 542 20.21 35.86 -4.30
CA HIS A 542 18.95 36.49 -4.71
C HIS A 542 18.26 35.80 -5.89
N HIS A 543 19.00 35.15 -6.79
CA HIS A 543 18.42 34.35 -7.86
C HIS A 543 17.82 33.03 -7.35
N ILE A 544 18.36 32.47 -6.27
CA ILE A 544 17.78 31.30 -5.58
C ILE A 544 16.40 31.67 -5.03
N GLU A 545 16.27 32.78 -4.30
CA GLU A 545 14.97 33.22 -3.77
C GLU A 545 13.95 33.52 -4.88
N MET A 546 14.40 34.16 -5.97
CA MET A 546 13.54 34.41 -7.14
C MET A 546 13.09 33.10 -7.80
N ALA A 547 13.96 32.11 -7.96
CA ALA A 547 13.63 30.84 -8.58
C ALA A 547 12.64 30.04 -7.73
N CYS A 548 12.87 29.98 -6.42
CA CYS A 548 11.96 29.32 -5.46
C CYS A 548 10.60 30.02 -5.47
N THR A 549 10.57 31.35 -5.43
CA THR A 549 9.35 32.16 -5.48
C THR A 549 8.53 31.92 -6.76
N LEU A 550 9.19 31.77 -7.91
CA LEU A 550 8.51 31.45 -9.18
C LEU A 550 7.83 30.08 -9.12
N LEU A 551 8.55 29.08 -8.62
CA LEU A 551 8.07 27.70 -8.50
C LEU A 551 6.95 27.58 -7.46
N GLU A 552 7.03 28.29 -6.34
CA GLU A 552 5.94 28.38 -5.36
C GLU A 552 4.67 29.00 -5.95
N THR A 553 4.81 29.93 -6.91
CA THR A 553 3.66 30.65 -7.48
C THR A 553 2.96 29.88 -8.59
N CYS A 554 3.72 29.31 -9.54
CA CYS A 554 3.17 28.65 -10.73
C CYS A 554 3.83 27.30 -11.06
N GLY A 555 4.74 26.79 -10.24
CA GLY A 555 5.48 25.55 -10.52
C GLY A 555 4.61 24.31 -10.57
N ARG A 556 3.60 24.17 -9.69
CA ARG A 556 2.59 23.10 -9.79
C ARG A 556 1.80 23.15 -11.09
N PHE A 557 1.36 24.35 -11.50
CA PHE A 557 0.64 24.56 -12.75
C PHE A 557 1.49 24.18 -13.98
N LEU A 558 2.78 24.57 -13.99
CA LEU A 558 3.73 24.21 -15.06
C LEU A 558 4.05 22.71 -15.06
N PHE A 559 4.19 22.12 -13.88
CA PHE A 559 4.48 20.70 -13.70
C PHE A 559 3.30 19.83 -14.14
N ARG A 560 2.06 20.18 -13.79
CA ARG A 560 0.86 19.40 -14.15
C ARG A 560 0.34 19.65 -15.58
N SER A 561 0.94 20.62 -16.28
CA SER A 561 0.59 20.94 -17.67
C SER A 561 1.39 20.06 -18.65
N PRO A 562 0.76 19.28 -19.55
CA PRO A 562 1.47 18.36 -20.45
C PRO A 562 2.58 18.99 -21.30
N GLU A 563 2.32 20.20 -21.83
CA GLU A 563 3.26 20.93 -22.70
C GLU A 563 4.52 21.44 -21.98
N SER A 564 4.43 21.68 -20.67
CA SER A 564 5.50 22.26 -19.85
C SER A 564 6.06 21.29 -18.80
N HIS A 565 5.48 20.11 -18.64
CA HIS A 565 5.87 19.11 -17.66
C HIS A 565 7.35 18.76 -17.75
N LEU A 566 7.79 18.23 -18.90
CA LEU A 566 9.15 17.77 -19.10
C LEU A 566 10.19 18.90 -18.92
N PRO A 567 10.04 20.10 -19.52
CA PRO A 567 10.94 21.23 -19.25
C PRO A 567 10.96 21.70 -17.79
N CYS A 568 9.83 21.61 -17.08
CA CYS A 568 9.72 21.96 -15.66
C CYS A 568 10.49 20.96 -14.78
N VAL A 569 10.33 19.66 -15.03
CA VAL A 569 11.07 18.57 -14.36
C VAL A 569 12.57 18.76 -14.55
N CYS A 570 13.03 18.97 -15.79
CA CYS A 570 14.46 19.19 -16.06
C CYS A 570 15.02 20.42 -15.32
N SER A 571 14.23 21.49 -15.19
CA SER A 571 14.64 22.70 -14.46
C SER A 571 14.71 22.46 -12.94
N GLN A 572 13.78 21.67 -12.38
CA GLN A 572 13.79 21.26 -10.97
C GLN A 572 14.97 20.34 -10.63
N GLU A 573 15.28 19.38 -11.49
CA GLU A 573 16.48 18.54 -11.33
C GLU A 573 17.77 19.35 -11.39
N GLN A 574 17.87 20.31 -12.32
CA GLN A 574 19.02 21.20 -12.41
C GLN A 574 19.18 22.03 -11.12
N MET A 575 18.08 22.48 -10.53
CA MET A 575 18.05 23.19 -9.25
C MET A 575 18.57 22.29 -8.10
N MET A 576 18.12 21.03 -8.02
CA MET A 576 18.57 20.07 -7.00
C MET A 576 20.04 19.66 -7.15
N ARG A 577 20.53 19.46 -8.39
CA ARG A 577 21.95 19.21 -8.66
C ARG A 577 22.82 20.39 -8.24
N LYS A 578 22.39 21.63 -8.53
CA LYS A 578 23.09 22.86 -8.11
C LYS A 578 23.11 23.02 -6.59
N LYS A 579 22.02 22.67 -5.90
CA LYS A 579 21.96 22.62 -4.43
C LYS A 579 23.06 21.72 -3.85
N GLN A 580 23.22 20.52 -4.39
CA GLN A 580 24.23 19.54 -3.94
C GLN A 580 25.67 19.97 -4.27
N ALA A 581 25.89 20.59 -5.44
CA ALA A 581 27.23 20.92 -5.91
C ALA A 581 27.81 22.23 -5.33
N GLN A 582 26.97 23.18 -4.89
CA GLN A 582 27.42 24.54 -4.50
C GLN A 582 27.51 24.79 -2.99
N HIS A 583 27.28 23.79 -2.13
CA HIS A 583 27.31 23.92 -0.65
C HIS A 583 26.63 25.21 -0.15
N LEU A 584 25.35 25.36 -0.48
CA LEU A 584 24.56 26.55 -0.14
C LEU A 584 24.31 26.65 1.38
N ASP A 585 24.06 27.87 1.86
CA ASP A 585 23.60 28.11 3.23
C ASP A 585 22.29 27.35 3.53
N GLY A 586 22.12 26.87 4.76
CA GLY A 586 21.03 25.98 5.17
C GLY A 586 19.63 26.57 4.91
N ARG A 587 19.50 27.90 4.99
CA ARG A 587 18.27 28.61 4.62
C ARG A 587 17.91 28.42 3.14
N TYR A 588 18.88 28.51 2.23
CA TYR A 588 18.65 28.33 0.79
C TYR A 588 18.43 26.86 0.43
N VAL A 589 19.09 25.92 1.11
CA VAL A 589 18.84 24.48 0.96
C VAL A 589 17.37 24.17 1.27
N THR A 590 16.88 24.65 2.42
CA THR A 590 15.49 24.47 2.85
C THR A 590 14.51 25.09 1.87
N MET A 591 14.79 26.30 1.37
CA MET A 591 13.92 27.00 0.41
C MET A 591 13.83 26.27 -0.93
N VAL A 592 14.94 25.73 -1.42
CA VAL A 592 14.99 24.93 -2.65
C VAL A 592 14.22 23.62 -2.50
N GLU A 593 14.35 22.94 -1.36
CA GLU A 593 13.59 21.72 -1.05
C GLU A 593 12.10 22.00 -0.93
N ASN A 594 11.72 23.06 -0.21
CA ASN A 594 10.33 23.47 -0.08
C ASN A 594 9.71 23.80 -1.43
N ALA A 595 10.39 24.56 -2.30
CA ALA A 595 9.89 24.86 -3.63
C ALA A 595 9.80 23.62 -4.53
N TYR A 596 10.75 22.68 -4.41
CA TYR A 596 10.75 21.41 -5.12
C TYR A 596 9.56 20.52 -4.70
N TYR A 597 9.41 20.26 -3.41
CA TYR A 597 8.29 19.46 -2.86
C TYR A 597 6.96 20.18 -2.93
N TYR A 598 6.95 21.51 -2.98
CA TYR A 598 5.73 22.24 -3.31
C TYR A 598 5.28 21.83 -4.71
N CYS A 599 6.13 21.89 -5.73
CA CYS A 599 5.75 21.55 -7.10
C CYS A 599 5.46 20.07 -7.32
N ASN A 600 6.27 19.21 -6.72
CA ASN A 600 6.18 17.76 -6.77
C ASN A 600 6.09 17.21 -5.34
N PRO A 601 4.91 17.31 -4.69
CA PRO A 601 4.74 16.83 -3.34
C PRO A 601 5.02 15.32 -3.28
N PRO A 602 5.72 14.84 -2.25
CA PRO A 602 5.89 13.41 -2.03
C PRO A 602 4.50 12.78 -1.96
N PRO A 603 4.31 11.58 -2.53
CA PRO A 603 3.00 10.94 -2.58
C PRO A 603 2.42 10.83 -1.16
N MET A 604 1.38 11.59 -0.87
CA MET A 604 0.51 11.33 0.29
C MET A 604 -0.37 10.15 -0.08
N GLU A 605 -0.38 9.10 0.75
CA GLU A 605 -1.19 7.89 0.58
C GLU A 605 -2.63 8.25 0.17
N LYS A 606 -2.96 8.10 -1.12
CA LYS A 606 -4.32 8.38 -1.60
C LYS A 606 -5.25 7.30 -1.03
N THR A 607 -6.18 7.72 -0.18
CA THR A 607 -7.25 6.83 0.30
C THR A 607 -8.19 6.51 -0.88
N VAL A 608 -8.02 5.35 -1.52
CA VAL A 608 -8.89 4.88 -2.62
C VAL A 608 -10.35 4.90 -2.16
N ARG A 609 -11.19 5.73 -2.79
CA ARG A 609 -12.64 5.72 -2.57
C ARG A 609 -13.22 4.50 -3.29
N ARG A 610 -13.56 3.45 -2.54
CA ARG A 610 -14.28 2.27 -3.07
C ARG A 610 -15.60 2.74 -3.72
N LYS A 611 -15.87 2.32 -4.97
CA LYS A 611 -17.19 2.48 -5.60
C LYS A 611 -18.20 1.65 -4.80
N ARG A 612 -19.26 2.27 -4.28
CA ARG A 612 -20.27 1.64 -3.42
C ARG A 612 -21.66 1.69 -4.07
N PRO A 613 -22.53 0.72 -3.78
CA PRO A 613 -23.94 0.79 -4.15
C PRO A 613 -24.62 2.08 -3.63
N PRO A 614 -25.63 2.60 -4.34
CA PRO A 614 -26.31 3.85 -3.95
C PRO A 614 -26.89 3.83 -2.53
N LEU A 615 -27.45 2.69 -2.11
CA LEU A 615 -28.07 2.56 -0.78
C LEU A 615 -27.01 2.60 0.34
N GLN A 616 -25.86 1.95 0.13
CA GLN A 616 -24.71 2.06 1.02
C GLN A 616 -24.16 3.50 1.10
N GLU A 617 -24.10 4.23 -0.02
CA GLU A 617 -23.74 5.65 0.01
C GLU A 617 -24.75 6.50 0.77
N TYR A 618 -26.03 6.19 0.65
CA TYR A 618 -27.12 6.85 1.38
C TYR A 618 -27.02 6.59 2.88
N ILE A 619 -26.82 5.35 3.33
CA ILE A 619 -26.61 5.00 4.75
C ILE A 619 -25.43 5.78 5.32
N ARG A 620 -24.30 5.83 4.60
CA ARG A 620 -23.12 6.61 5.02
C ARG A 620 -23.38 8.10 5.08
N LYS A 621 -24.14 8.65 4.13
CA LYS A 621 -24.52 10.06 4.15
C LYS A 621 -25.35 10.37 5.39
N LEU A 622 -26.36 9.53 5.67
CA LEU A 622 -27.21 9.70 6.85
C LEU A 622 -26.40 9.64 8.16
N LEU A 623 -25.55 8.61 8.34
CA LEU A 623 -24.80 8.42 9.60
C LEU A 623 -23.60 9.37 9.75
N TYR A 624 -22.82 9.60 8.70
CA TYR A 624 -21.52 10.29 8.82
C TYR A 624 -21.54 11.76 8.41
N LYS A 625 -22.61 12.23 7.74
CA LYS A 625 -22.71 13.63 7.30
C LYS A 625 -23.94 14.33 7.87
N ASP A 626 -25.11 13.72 7.74
CA ASP A 626 -26.38 14.38 8.03
C ASP A 626 -26.76 14.28 9.52
N LEU A 627 -26.32 13.24 10.23
CA LEU A 627 -26.63 13.02 11.65
C LEU A 627 -25.95 14.06 12.54
N SER A 628 -26.77 14.76 13.31
CA SER A 628 -26.40 15.74 14.31
C SER A 628 -27.49 15.79 15.39
N LYS A 629 -27.24 16.56 16.47
CA LYS A 629 -28.20 16.73 17.56
C LYS A 629 -29.57 17.30 17.11
N VAL A 630 -29.59 18.11 16.04
CA VAL A 630 -30.84 18.72 15.52
C VAL A 630 -31.52 17.91 14.43
N THR A 631 -30.81 16.98 13.79
CA THR A 631 -31.32 16.17 12.67
C THR A 631 -31.67 14.74 13.09
N THR A 632 -31.54 14.37 14.36
CA THR A 632 -31.66 12.98 14.84
C THR A 632 -33.02 12.36 14.48
N GLU A 633 -34.14 13.05 14.73
CA GLU A 633 -35.48 12.54 14.38
C GLU A 633 -35.70 12.38 12.88
N LYS A 634 -35.17 13.32 12.07
CA LYS A 634 -35.26 13.24 10.61
C LYS A 634 -34.46 12.05 10.08
N VAL A 635 -33.29 11.78 10.65
CA VAL A 635 -32.47 10.62 10.30
C VAL A 635 -33.16 9.33 10.76
N LEU A 636 -33.69 9.28 11.99
CA LEU A 636 -34.43 8.11 12.51
C LEU A 636 -35.61 7.73 11.61
N ARG A 637 -36.42 8.71 11.20
CA ARG A 637 -37.54 8.47 10.26
C ARG A 637 -37.09 7.93 8.91
N GLN A 638 -35.89 8.29 8.44
CA GLN A 638 -35.33 7.76 7.20
C GLN A 638 -34.76 6.35 7.40
N MET A 639 -34.07 6.10 8.52
CA MET A 639 -33.53 4.77 8.85
C MET A 639 -34.64 3.72 8.96
N ARG A 640 -35.77 4.06 9.59
CA ARG A 640 -36.93 3.17 9.68
C ARG A 640 -37.49 2.71 8.32
N LYS A 641 -37.24 3.47 7.25
CA LYS A 641 -37.73 3.18 5.88
C LYS A 641 -36.73 2.38 5.03
N LEU A 642 -35.58 1.99 5.59
CA LEU A 642 -34.64 1.13 4.88
C LEU A 642 -35.22 -0.28 4.67
N PRO A 643 -34.77 -1.02 3.63
CA PRO A 643 -35.23 -2.37 3.38
C PRO A 643 -34.63 -3.36 4.39
N TRP A 644 -35.24 -3.47 5.59
CA TRP A 644 -34.74 -4.32 6.68
C TRP A 644 -34.79 -5.83 6.40
N HIS A 645 -35.50 -6.25 5.36
CA HIS A 645 -35.51 -7.64 4.88
C HIS A 645 -34.25 -8.00 4.07
N ASP A 646 -33.52 -7.00 3.58
CA ASP A 646 -32.25 -7.21 2.87
C ASP A 646 -31.12 -7.38 3.90
N ALA A 647 -30.62 -8.61 4.01
CA ALA A 647 -29.57 -8.96 4.96
C ALA A 647 -28.25 -8.24 4.69
N ASP A 648 -27.93 -7.93 3.43
CA ASP A 648 -26.67 -7.28 3.06
C ASP A 648 -26.69 -5.80 3.49
N GLU A 649 -27.80 -5.10 3.27
CA GLU A 649 -27.95 -3.69 3.64
C GLU A 649 -28.10 -3.50 5.15
N LYS A 650 -28.79 -4.44 5.83
CA LYS A 650 -28.84 -4.51 7.29
C LYS A 650 -27.44 -4.70 7.89
N SER A 651 -26.68 -5.67 7.37
CA SER A 651 -25.30 -5.93 7.80
C SER A 651 -24.38 -4.73 7.55
N TYR A 652 -24.59 -4.03 6.42
CA TYR A 652 -23.83 -2.84 6.10
C TYR A 652 -24.08 -1.68 7.06
N LEU A 653 -25.33 -1.47 7.48
CA LEU A 653 -25.69 -0.46 8.47
C LEU A 653 -25.08 -0.78 9.83
N ILE A 654 -25.17 -2.03 10.29
CA ILE A 654 -24.54 -2.51 11.53
C ILE A 654 -23.03 -2.24 11.48
N CYS A 655 -22.38 -2.64 10.37
CA CYS A 655 -20.97 -2.37 10.12
C CYS A 655 -20.66 -0.86 10.18
N CYS A 656 -21.51 0.00 9.61
CA CYS A 656 -21.30 1.45 9.66
C CYS A 656 -21.42 2.03 11.08
N MET A 657 -22.30 1.50 11.92
CA MET A 657 -22.46 1.93 13.31
C MET A 657 -21.31 1.44 14.20
N ILE A 658 -20.80 0.23 13.99
CA ILE A 658 -19.58 -0.29 14.67
C ILE A 658 -18.36 0.55 14.27
N ASN A 659 -18.24 0.94 12.99
CA ASN A 659 -17.20 1.82 12.48
C ASN A 659 -17.40 3.30 12.88
N ILE A 660 -17.59 3.55 14.19
CA ILE A 660 -18.03 4.82 14.77
C ILE A 660 -17.01 5.95 14.58
N TRP A 661 -15.73 5.64 14.36
CA TRP A 661 -14.67 6.63 14.10
C TRP A 661 -14.85 7.43 12.80
N ASN A 662 -15.80 7.06 11.94
CA ASN A 662 -16.19 7.86 10.79
C ASN A 662 -17.15 9.02 11.17
N VAL A 663 -17.70 9.00 12.40
CA VAL A 663 -18.54 10.06 12.96
C VAL A 663 -17.66 11.04 13.73
N LYS A 664 -18.01 12.33 13.69
CA LYS A 664 -17.33 13.34 14.50
C LYS A 664 -17.44 12.98 15.98
N TYR A 665 -16.36 13.12 16.73
CA TYR A 665 -16.28 12.74 18.15
C TYR A 665 -17.45 13.30 18.99
N ASN A 666 -17.78 14.58 18.81
CA ASN A 666 -18.86 15.25 19.55
C ASN A 666 -20.28 14.82 19.13
N SER A 667 -20.41 14.01 18.07
CA SER A 667 -21.70 13.52 17.54
C SER A 667 -21.88 12.02 17.76
N ILE A 668 -20.94 11.33 18.41
CA ILE A 668 -21.04 9.91 18.73
C ILE A 668 -22.30 9.61 19.57
N HIS A 669 -22.61 10.47 20.54
CA HIS A 669 -23.82 10.33 21.36
C HIS A 669 -25.12 10.39 20.54
N CYS A 670 -25.11 11.04 19.36
CA CYS A 670 -26.27 11.09 18.48
C CYS A 670 -26.53 9.73 17.81
N VAL A 671 -25.48 8.92 17.60
CA VAL A 671 -25.61 7.55 17.07
C VAL A 671 -26.20 6.63 18.13
N ALA A 672 -25.78 6.76 19.39
CA ALA A 672 -26.37 6.00 20.50
C ALA A 672 -27.86 6.33 20.68
N ASN A 673 -28.22 7.63 20.62
CA ASN A 673 -29.62 8.08 20.64
C ASN A 673 -30.42 7.54 19.44
N LEU A 674 -29.84 7.60 18.23
CA LEU A 674 -30.46 7.07 17.02
C LEU A 674 -30.72 5.56 17.15
N LEU A 675 -29.76 4.80 17.69
CA LEU A 675 -29.88 3.36 17.88
C LEU A 675 -30.96 3.03 18.92
N ALA A 676 -31.01 3.75 20.05
CA ALA A 676 -32.06 3.60 21.05
C ALA A 676 -33.47 3.86 20.49
N GLY A 677 -33.62 4.82 19.58
CA GLY A 677 -34.88 5.04 18.88
C GLY A 677 -35.20 3.99 17.80
N LEU A 678 -34.18 3.30 17.28
CA LEU A 678 -34.32 2.32 16.21
C LEU A 678 -34.66 0.92 16.74
N VAL A 679 -34.14 0.53 17.90
CA VAL A 679 -34.36 -0.80 18.48
C VAL A 679 -35.82 -1.09 18.84
N ALA A 680 -36.64 -0.06 19.04
CA ALA A 680 -38.09 -0.21 19.19
C ALA A 680 -38.76 -0.83 17.95
N TYR A 681 -38.10 -0.81 16.79
CA TYR A 681 -38.59 -1.37 15.52
C TYR A 681 -37.70 -2.50 14.98
N GLN A 682 -36.41 -2.50 15.33
CA GLN A 682 -35.39 -3.44 14.85
C GLN A 682 -34.42 -3.77 16.02
N GLU A 683 -34.87 -4.60 16.95
CA GLU A 683 -34.16 -4.91 18.19
C GLU A 683 -32.79 -5.57 17.94
N ASP A 684 -32.74 -6.52 17.00
CA ASP A 684 -31.54 -7.30 16.69
C ASP A 684 -30.37 -6.45 16.17
N VAL A 685 -30.65 -5.34 15.48
CA VAL A 685 -29.64 -4.36 15.06
C VAL A 685 -28.91 -3.77 16.27
N GLY A 686 -29.63 -3.49 17.37
CA GLY A 686 -29.04 -2.99 18.61
C GLY A 686 -28.05 -3.97 19.22
N ILE A 687 -28.46 -5.24 19.32
CA ILE A 687 -27.66 -6.33 19.87
C ILE A 687 -26.37 -6.50 19.05
N HIS A 688 -26.48 -6.60 17.72
CA HIS A 688 -25.33 -6.79 16.85
C HIS A 688 -24.34 -5.61 16.86
N VAL A 689 -24.81 -4.38 17.02
CA VAL A 689 -23.92 -3.21 17.16
C VAL A 689 -23.18 -3.23 18.50
N VAL A 690 -23.86 -3.61 19.60
CA VAL A 690 -23.21 -3.75 20.92
C VAL A 690 -22.15 -4.85 20.89
N ASP A 691 -22.49 -6.04 20.38
CA ASP A 691 -21.56 -7.18 20.30
C ASP A 691 -20.34 -6.84 19.43
N GLY A 692 -20.59 -6.28 18.24
CA GLY A 692 -19.52 -5.88 17.33
C GLY A 692 -18.62 -4.77 17.89
N LEU A 693 -19.16 -3.87 18.71
CA LEU A 693 -18.38 -2.83 19.38
C LEU A 693 -17.49 -3.42 20.49
N LEU A 694 -18.03 -4.33 21.30
CA LEU A 694 -17.26 -5.00 22.35
C LEU A 694 -16.12 -5.85 21.78
N GLU A 695 -16.37 -6.52 20.65
CA GLU A 695 -15.37 -7.25 19.89
C GLU A 695 -14.29 -6.30 19.33
N ASP A 696 -14.65 -5.17 18.73
CA ASP A 696 -13.69 -4.18 18.22
C ASP A 696 -12.80 -3.60 19.34
N ILE A 697 -13.35 -3.43 20.55
CA ILE A 697 -12.58 -3.01 21.73
C ILE A 697 -11.57 -4.09 22.15
N ARG A 698 -11.97 -5.37 22.15
CA ARG A 698 -11.09 -6.51 22.46
C ARG A 698 -9.99 -6.65 21.43
N LEU A 699 -10.34 -6.74 20.16
CA LEU A 699 -9.41 -6.81 19.03
C LEU A 699 -8.45 -5.60 19.02
N GLY A 700 -8.94 -4.41 19.40
CA GLY A 700 -8.13 -3.21 19.54
C GLY A 700 -7.00 -3.34 20.56
N MET A 701 -7.16 -4.18 21.60
CA MET A 701 -6.09 -4.49 22.57
C MET A 701 -5.15 -5.59 22.10
N GLU A 702 -5.59 -6.48 21.21
CA GLU A 702 -4.77 -7.56 20.63
C GLU A 702 -3.85 -7.02 19.51
N VAL A 703 -4.40 -6.20 18.61
CA VAL A 703 -3.65 -5.56 17.52
C VAL A 703 -2.72 -4.47 18.06
N ASN A 704 -3.23 -3.65 18.97
CA ASN A 704 -2.50 -2.63 19.73
C ASN A 704 -1.56 -1.69 18.93
N GLN A 705 -1.89 -1.36 17.68
CA GLN A 705 -1.07 -0.47 16.84
C GLN A 705 -1.44 1.02 17.02
N PRO A 706 -0.46 1.94 17.17
CA PRO A 706 -0.73 3.37 17.42
C PRO A 706 -1.60 4.08 16.36
N LYS A 707 -1.52 3.65 15.10
CA LYS A 707 -2.35 4.21 14.00
C LYS A 707 -3.86 4.06 14.21
N PHE A 708 -4.28 3.14 15.08
CA PHE A 708 -5.69 2.90 15.41
C PHE A 708 -6.15 3.57 16.69
N ASN A 709 -5.30 4.38 17.35
CA ASN A 709 -5.63 5.01 18.63
C ASN A 709 -6.90 5.86 18.58
N GLN A 710 -7.07 6.69 17.55
CA GLN A 710 -8.30 7.50 17.41
C GLN A 710 -9.56 6.62 17.26
N ARG A 711 -9.44 5.46 16.62
CA ARG A 711 -10.55 4.52 16.45
C ARG A 711 -10.95 3.91 17.78
N ARG A 712 -9.97 3.38 18.53
CA ARG A 712 -10.17 2.77 19.85
C ARG A 712 -10.77 3.73 20.87
N ILE A 713 -10.33 5.00 20.88
CA ILE A 713 -10.94 6.04 21.73
C ILE A 713 -12.40 6.30 21.33
N SER A 714 -12.70 6.34 20.02
CA SER A 714 -14.07 6.51 19.53
C SER A 714 -14.95 5.33 19.91
N SER A 715 -14.45 4.09 19.81
CA SER A 715 -15.17 2.88 20.22
C SER A 715 -15.46 2.87 21.73
N ALA A 716 -14.47 3.21 22.57
CA ALA A 716 -14.66 3.33 24.02
C ALA A 716 -15.65 4.45 24.40
N LYS A 717 -15.56 5.62 23.73
CA LYS A 717 -16.54 6.71 23.89
C LYS A 717 -17.94 6.23 23.52
N PHE A 718 -18.08 5.53 22.41
CA PHE A 718 -19.38 5.04 21.94
C PHE A 718 -20.00 4.04 22.91
N LEU A 719 -19.21 3.13 23.50
CA LEU A 719 -19.69 2.21 24.52
C LEU A 719 -20.25 2.95 25.75
N GLY A 720 -19.55 4.01 26.20
CA GLY A 720 -20.04 4.84 27.29
C GLY A 720 -21.35 5.57 26.93
N GLU A 721 -21.50 6.05 25.70
CA GLU A 721 -22.76 6.64 25.24
C GLU A 721 -23.88 5.58 25.12
N LEU A 722 -23.58 4.35 24.71
CA LEU A 722 -24.58 3.27 24.70
C LEU A 722 -25.13 3.00 26.11
N TYR A 723 -24.30 3.09 27.15
CA TYR A 723 -24.79 3.06 28.54
C TYR A 723 -25.69 4.27 28.86
N ASN A 724 -25.25 5.48 28.49
CA ASN A 724 -26.02 6.71 28.75
C ASN A 724 -27.42 6.68 28.11
N TYR A 725 -27.56 6.04 26.96
CA TYR A 725 -28.83 5.85 26.25
C TYR A 725 -29.49 4.49 26.51
N ARG A 726 -29.09 3.77 27.58
CA ARG A 726 -29.71 2.52 28.07
C ARG A 726 -29.70 1.36 27.07
N MET A 727 -28.73 1.34 26.16
CA MET A 727 -28.49 0.22 25.25
C MET A 727 -27.71 -0.92 25.93
N VAL A 728 -26.94 -0.60 26.99
CA VAL A 728 -26.20 -1.59 27.79
C VAL A 728 -26.28 -1.24 29.27
N GLU A 729 -26.19 -2.25 30.12
CA GLU A 729 -26.18 -2.10 31.58
C GLU A 729 -24.79 -1.80 32.15
N SER A 730 -24.74 -1.35 33.41
CA SER A 730 -23.49 -1.04 34.11
C SER A 730 -22.51 -2.22 34.19
N ALA A 731 -23.02 -3.46 34.19
CA ALA A 731 -22.20 -4.66 34.21
C ALA A 731 -21.26 -4.76 33.00
N VAL A 732 -21.72 -4.36 31.81
CA VAL A 732 -20.91 -4.34 30.58
C VAL A 732 -19.78 -3.32 30.69
N ILE A 733 -20.07 -2.13 31.23
CA ILE A 733 -19.07 -1.08 31.44
C ILE A 733 -17.97 -1.55 32.39
N PHE A 734 -18.34 -2.12 33.54
CA PHE A 734 -17.35 -2.63 34.50
C PHE A 734 -16.53 -3.79 33.92
N ARG A 735 -17.15 -4.73 33.19
CA ARG A 735 -16.43 -5.81 32.53
C ARG A 735 -15.37 -5.28 31.55
N THR A 736 -15.71 -4.26 30.76
CA THR A 736 -14.78 -3.61 29.83
C THR A 736 -13.67 -2.84 30.57
N LEU A 737 -14.02 -2.09 31.61
CA LEU A 737 -13.04 -1.38 32.46
C LEU A 737 -12.01 -2.33 33.06
N PHE A 738 -12.45 -3.45 33.65
CA PHE A 738 -11.55 -4.48 34.16
C PHE A 738 -10.72 -5.13 33.04
N SER A 739 -11.33 -5.41 31.87
CA SER A 739 -10.61 -5.93 30.72
C SER A 739 -9.46 -5.01 30.28
N PHE A 740 -9.59 -3.68 30.37
CA PHE A 740 -8.49 -2.77 30.03
C PHE A 740 -7.26 -2.93 30.91
N ILE A 741 -7.43 -3.30 32.18
CA ILE A 741 -6.34 -3.40 33.16
C ILE A 741 -5.90 -4.83 33.46
N SER A 742 -6.62 -5.85 32.96
CA SER A 742 -6.29 -7.27 33.20
C SER A 742 -5.99 -8.06 31.92
N PHE A 743 -6.58 -7.73 30.77
CA PHE A 743 -6.40 -8.50 29.54
C PHE A 743 -4.97 -8.38 29.01
N GLY A 744 -4.25 -9.50 28.98
CA GLY A 744 -2.85 -9.56 28.58
C GLY A 744 -1.92 -8.79 29.50
N VAL A 745 -2.30 -8.53 30.76
CA VAL A 745 -1.46 -7.88 31.77
C VAL A 745 -0.99 -8.95 32.75
N ASN A 746 0.31 -9.02 33.04
CA ASN A 746 0.85 -10.02 33.97
C ASN A 746 0.41 -9.69 35.41
N ALA A 747 0.14 -10.72 36.21
CA ALA A 747 -0.39 -10.55 37.57
C ALA A 747 0.60 -9.89 38.54
N ASP A 748 1.90 -9.93 38.24
CA ASP A 748 2.97 -9.30 39.01
C ASP A 748 3.26 -7.85 38.56
N GLY A 749 2.59 -7.37 37.52
CA GLY A 749 2.82 -6.04 36.94
C GLY A 749 4.00 -5.97 35.98
N SER A 750 4.64 -7.10 35.67
CA SER A 750 5.73 -7.14 34.68
C SER A 750 5.20 -6.87 33.26
N PRO A 751 6.04 -6.33 32.35
CA PRO A 751 5.64 -6.05 30.98
C PRO A 751 5.23 -7.31 30.21
N SER A 752 4.26 -7.17 29.32
CA SER A 752 3.80 -8.26 28.45
C SER A 752 3.81 -7.83 26.98
N PRO A 753 3.65 -8.77 26.01
CA PRO A 753 3.55 -8.42 24.60
C PRO A 753 2.39 -7.48 24.26
N LEU A 754 1.26 -7.59 24.96
CA LEU A 754 0.06 -6.76 24.74
C LEU A 754 0.01 -5.50 25.61
N ASP A 755 0.92 -5.38 26.58
CA ASP A 755 1.11 -4.20 27.42
C ASP A 755 2.61 -3.91 27.67
N PRO A 756 3.36 -3.53 26.63
CA PRO A 756 4.79 -3.26 26.75
C PRO A 756 5.08 -2.00 27.58
N PRO A 757 6.32 -1.78 28.05
CA PRO A 757 6.61 -0.81 29.11
C PRO A 757 6.12 0.62 28.85
N GLU A 758 6.44 1.19 27.70
CA GLU A 758 6.09 2.57 27.34
C GLU A 758 4.64 2.75 26.85
N HIS A 759 3.91 1.65 26.68
CA HIS A 759 2.55 1.70 26.15
C HIS A 759 1.54 2.05 27.25
N LEU A 760 1.14 3.32 27.30
CA LEU A 760 0.21 3.87 28.32
C LEU A 760 -1.23 4.02 27.83
N PHE A 761 -1.60 3.39 26.70
CA PHE A 761 -2.89 3.66 26.05
C PHE A 761 -4.09 3.05 26.80
N ARG A 762 -3.89 1.97 27.58
CA ARG A 762 -4.95 1.38 28.43
C ARG A 762 -5.50 2.42 29.42
N ILE A 763 -4.63 3.26 29.98
CA ILE A 763 -4.99 4.37 30.86
C ILE A 763 -5.94 5.33 30.15
N ARG A 764 -5.61 5.71 28.90
CA ARG A 764 -6.46 6.61 28.10
C ARG A 764 -7.82 6.01 27.78
N LEU A 765 -7.91 4.70 27.55
CA LEU A 765 -9.19 4.00 27.33
C LEU A 765 -10.06 4.00 28.58
N VAL A 766 -9.46 3.72 29.75
CA VAL A 766 -10.14 3.80 31.05
C VAL A 766 -10.67 5.21 31.29
N CYS A 767 -9.81 6.24 31.20
CA CYS A 767 -10.21 7.63 31.39
C CYS A 767 -11.32 8.05 30.41
N THR A 768 -11.22 7.68 29.13
CA THR A 768 -12.25 8.02 28.13
C THR A 768 -13.63 7.44 28.50
N LEU A 769 -13.68 6.19 28.94
CA LEU A 769 -14.93 5.52 29.31
C LEU A 769 -15.51 6.13 30.60
N LEU A 770 -14.64 6.40 31.58
CA LEU A 770 -14.98 7.04 32.84
C LEU A 770 -15.46 8.50 32.67
N ASP A 771 -14.83 9.30 31.82
CA ASP A 771 -15.26 10.67 31.51
C ASP A 771 -16.62 10.70 30.80
N THR A 772 -17.00 9.59 30.14
CA THR A 772 -18.24 9.52 29.37
C THR A 772 -19.45 9.12 30.22
N CYS A 773 -19.29 8.13 31.10
CA CYS A 773 -20.40 7.56 31.86
C CYS A 773 -20.13 7.40 33.36
N GLY A 774 -18.90 7.67 33.82
CA GLY A 774 -18.49 7.45 35.21
C GLY A 774 -19.24 8.31 36.22
N GLN A 775 -19.70 9.51 35.82
CA GLN A 775 -20.48 10.40 36.67
C GLN A 775 -21.83 9.79 37.13
N TYR A 776 -22.35 8.79 36.41
CA TYR A 776 -23.59 8.08 36.78
C TYR A 776 -23.35 6.93 37.78
N PHE A 777 -22.10 6.67 38.17
CA PHE A 777 -21.73 5.68 39.18
C PHE A 777 -21.42 6.35 40.53
N ASP A 778 -22.26 7.28 40.96
CA ASP A 778 -22.11 8.07 42.18
C ASP A 778 -22.92 7.51 43.37
N ARG A 779 -23.89 6.60 43.13
CA ARG A 779 -24.81 6.05 44.14
C ARG A 779 -24.92 4.52 44.12
N GLY A 780 -25.49 3.96 45.18
CA GLY A 780 -25.87 2.54 45.26
C GLY A 780 -24.74 1.54 45.05
N SER A 781 -25.08 0.41 44.41
CA SER A 781 -24.15 -0.69 44.12
C SER A 781 -23.10 -0.32 43.06
N SER A 782 -23.46 0.53 42.08
CA SER A 782 -22.54 0.99 41.03
C SER A 782 -21.44 1.90 41.60
N LYS A 783 -21.75 2.73 42.60
CA LYS A 783 -20.74 3.48 43.37
C LYS A 783 -19.68 2.56 43.98
N LYS A 784 -20.12 1.50 44.68
CA LYS A 784 -19.21 0.51 45.30
C LYS A 784 -18.35 -0.18 44.24
N LYS A 785 -18.95 -0.61 43.12
CA LYS A 785 -18.22 -1.22 42.00
C LYS A 785 -17.16 -0.29 41.41
N LEU A 786 -17.48 1.00 41.22
CA LEU A 786 -16.51 1.98 40.74
C LEU A 786 -15.39 2.21 41.76
N ASP A 787 -15.72 2.35 43.05
CA ASP A 787 -14.72 2.52 44.10
C ASP A 787 -13.73 1.33 44.12
N CYS A 788 -14.24 0.09 44.00
CA CYS A 788 -13.40 -1.10 43.86
C CYS A 788 -12.53 -1.07 42.60
N PHE A 789 -13.11 -0.74 41.43
CA PHE A 789 -12.35 -0.66 40.18
C PHE A 789 -11.23 0.38 40.26
N LEU A 790 -11.48 1.57 40.84
CA LEU A 790 -10.49 2.62 40.97
C LEU A 790 -9.28 2.19 41.83
N ILE A 791 -9.48 1.35 42.85
CA ILE A 791 -8.38 0.78 43.63
C ILE A 791 -7.49 -0.12 42.75
N TYR A 792 -8.08 -1.01 41.95
CA TYR A 792 -7.33 -1.82 40.98
C TYR A 792 -6.66 -1.00 39.88
N PHE A 793 -7.33 0.05 39.38
CA PHE A 793 -6.79 0.94 38.37
C PHE A 793 -5.57 1.73 38.88
N GLN A 794 -5.62 2.21 40.13
CA GLN A 794 -4.46 2.84 40.75
C GLN A 794 -3.27 1.89 40.86
N ARG A 795 -3.48 0.62 41.22
CA ARG A 795 -2.40 -0.39 41.19
C ARG A 795 -1.83 -0.59 39.79
N TYR A 796 -2.69 -0.68 38.78
CA TYR A 796 -2.25 -0.79 37.38
C TYR A 796 -1.40 0.41 36.94
N VAL A 797 -1.83 1.64 37.26
CA VAL A 797 -1.06 2.87 36.98
C VAL A 797 0.32 2.81 37.65
N TRP A 798 0.38 2.36 38.90
CA TRP A 798 1.64 2.24 39.63
C TRP A 798 2.55 1.16 39.08
N TRP A 799 2.02 0.01 38.63
CA TRP A 799 2.82 -0.97 37.88
C TRP A 799 3.48 -0.34 36.66
N LYS A 800 2.74 0.44 35.86
CA LYS A 800 3.32 1.14 34.70
C LYS A 800 4.35 2.19 35.11
N LYS A 801 4.11 2.97 36.17
CA LYS A 801 5.04 4.00 36.68
C LYS A 801 6.34 3.40 37.24
N SER A 802 6.29 2.18 37.79
CA SER A 802 7.42 1.52 38.44
C SER A 802 8.34 0.73 37.49
N LEU A 803 8.08 0.76 36.18
CA LEU A 803 8.95 0.09 35.20
C LEU A 803 10.28 0.82 35.01
N ASP A 804 11.35 0.06 34.80
CA ASP A 804 12.74 0.55 34.71
C ASP A 804 13.00 1.52 33.55
N VAL A 805 12.09 1.59 32.58
CA VAL A 805 12.17 2.55 31.46
C VAL A 805 12.03 4.00 31.93
N TRP A 806 11.35 4.23 33.06
CA TRP A 806 11.14 5.57 33.60
C TRP A 806 12.29 5.98 34.52
N THR A 807 13.15 6.84 34.00
CA THR A 807 14.33 7.34 34.71
C THR A 807 14.24 8.86 34.93
N LYS A 808 15.24 9.45 35.58
CA LYS A 808 15.29 10.92 35.73
C LYS A 808 15.41 11.63 34.38
N ASP A 809 16.08 11.00 33.41
CA ASP A 809 16.29 11.55 32.07
C ASP A 809 15.10 11.28 31.14
N GLN A 810 14.32 10.21 31.40
CA GLN A 810 13.08 9.88 30.71
C GLN A 810 11.93 9.68 31.72
N PRO A 811 11.34 10.76 32.25
CA PRO A 811 10.31 10.67 33.28
C PRO A 811 8.99 10.13 32.71
N PHE A 812 8.16 9.57 33.60
CA PHE A 812 6.79 9.18 33.25
C PHE A 812 6.01 10.39 32.69
N PRO A 813 5.24 10.25 31.59
CA PRO A 813 4.60 11.38 30.93
C PRO A 813 3.61 12.12 31.83
N ILE A 814 3.90 13.40 32.10
CA ILE A 814 3.10 14.25 32.99
C ILE A 814 1.65 14.44 32.51
N ASP A 815 1.43 14.47 31.19
CA ASP A 815 0.09 14.63 30.61
C ASP A 815 -0.83 13.44 30.94
N ILE A 816 -0.26 12.23 31.07
CA ILE A 816 -1.00 11.04 31.49
C ILE A 816 -1.32 11.12 32.99
N GLU A 817 -0.39 11.64 33.80
CA GLU A 817 -0.60 11.85 35.22
C GLU A 817 -1.70 12.88 35.50
N TYR A 818 -1.72 14.00 34.78
CA TYR A 818 -2.82 14.96 34.85
C TYR A 818 -4.13 14.35 34.39
N MET A 819 -4.16 13.58 33.30
CA MET A 819 -5.38 12.92 32.83
C MET A 819 -5.98 11.98 33.90
N ILE A 820 -5.15 11.17 34.56
CA ILE A 820 -5.59 10.28 35.64
C ILE A 820 -6.13 11.11 36.81
N THR A 821 -5.39 12.13 37.22
CA THR A 821 -5.74 13.00 38.35
C THR A 821 -7.07 13.71 38.10
N ASP A 822 -7.22 14.37 36.94
CA ASP A 822 -8.44 15.07 36.54
C ASP A 822 -9.65 14.12 36.51
N THR A 823 -9.48 12.92 35.95
CA THR A 823 -10.56 11.90 35.88
C THR A 823 -10.98 11.44 37.29
N LEU A 824 -10.00 11.12 38.15
CA LEU A 824 -10.28 10.61 39.49
C LEU A 824 -10.84 11.70 40.41
N GLU A 825 -10.32 12.92 40.34
CA GLU A 825 -10.84 14.06 41.11
C GLU A 825 -12.25 14.44 40.68
N LEU A 826 -12.55 14.38 39.38
CA LEU A 826 -13.91 14.62 38.86
C LEU A 826 -14.91 13.60 39.43
N LEU A 827 -14.56 12.32 39.45
CA LEU A 827 -15.45 11.24 39.88
C LEU A 827 -15.50 11.07 41.40
N ARG A 828 -14.37 11.27 42.08
CA ARG A 828 -14.19 11.08 43.52
C ARG A 828 -13.25 12.15 44.10
N PRO A 829 -13.75 13.38 44.35
CA PRO A 829 -12.95 14.47 44.90
C PRO A 829 -12.31 14.19 46.28
N LYS A 830 -12.80 13.17 47.00
CA LYS A 830 -12.31 12.78 48.33
C LYS A 830 -11.42 11.53 48.33
N MET A 831 -11.25 10.88 47.18
CA MET A 831 -10.43 9.67 47.09
C MET A 831 -8.95 10.03 47.19
N LYS A 832 -8.23 9.31 48.05
CA LYS A 832 -6.79 9.51 48.19
C LYS A 832 -6.07 8.84 47.03
N LEU A 833 -5.31 9.63 46.28
CA LEU A 833 -4.41 9.11 45.25
C LEU A 833 -3.21 8.43 45.91
N CYS A 834 -2.91 7.20 45.50
CA CYS A 834 -1.75 6.46 45.98
C CYS A 834 -0.46 7.18 45.60
N SER A 835 0.47 7.26 46.53
CA SER A 835 1.76 7.95 46.40
C SER A 835 2.94 7.01 46.12
N SER A 836 2.73 5.69 46.22
CA SER A 836 3.72 4.66 45.88
C SER A 836 3.06 3.37 45.40
N LEU A 837 3.85 2.50 44.75
CA LEU A 837 3.43 1.15 44.38
C LEU A 837 3.02 0.33 45.60
N ASP A 838 3.78 0.41 46.69
CA ASP A 838 3.47 -0.31 47.94
C ASP A 838 2.12 0.11 48.51
N GLU A 839 1.79 1.40 48.48
CA GLU A 839 0.50 1.92 48.93
C GLU A 839 -0.65 1.38 48.06
N ALA A 840 -0.47 1.35 46.74
CA ALA A 840 -1.48 0.82 45.82
C ALA A 840 -1.69 -0.69 45.97
N CYS A 841 -0.60 -1.46 46.14
CA CYS A 841 -0.67 -2.90 46.41
C CYS A 841 -1.32 -3.20 47.77
N ALA A 842 -1.04 -2.41 48.81
CA ALA A 842 -1.67 -2.55 50.12
C ALA A 842 -3.18 -2.28 50.07
N GLN A 843 -3.64 -1.26 49.33
CA GLN A 843 -5.07 -1.00 49.15
C GLN A 843 -5.78 -2.15 48.45
N VAL A 844 -5.19 -2.75 47.40
CA VAL A 844 -5.79 -3.92 46.74
C VAL A 844 -5.80 -5.14 47.66
N THR A 845 -4.71 -5.40 48.39
CA THR A 845 -4.65 -6.54 49.33
C THR A 845 -5.71 -6.42 50.43
N GLN A 846 -5.93 -5.20 50.93
CA GLN A 846 -6.99 -4.93 51.91
C GLN A 846 -8.39 -5.16 51.32
N LEU A 847 -8.62 -4.72 50.08
CA LEU A 847 -9.89 -4.96 49.37
C LEU A 847 -10.14 -6.46 49.11
N GLU A 848 -9.10 -7.20 48.72
CA GLU A 848 -9.17 -8.65 48.49
C GLU A 848 -9.43 -9.42 49.79
N ARG A 849 -8.86 -8.98 50.92
CA ARG A 849 -9.18 -9.51 52.25
C ARG A 849 -10.65 -9.31 52.60
N GLU A 850 -11.20 -8.12 52.34
CA GLU A 850 -12.63 -7.87 52.56
C GLU A 850 -13.53 -8.77 51.69
N PHE A 851 -13.08 -9.11 50.47
CA PHE A 851 -13.79 -10.08 49.62
C PHE A 851 -13.64 -11.52 50.13
N LEU A 852 -12.46 -11.92 50.60
CA LEU A 852 -12.22 -13.24 51.20
C LEU A 852 -13.11 -13.48 52.43
N VAL A 853 -13.24 -12.47 53.30
CA VAL A 853 -14.15 -12.51 54.46
C VAL A 853 -15.60 -12.61 54.00
N LYS A 854 -16.04 -11.85 53.00
CA LYS A 854 -17.41 -11.92 52.44
C LYS A 854 -17.72 -13.25 51.76
N LEU A 855 -16.72 -13.90 51.16
CA LEU A 855 -16.84 -15.21 50.52
C LEU A 855 -16.74 -16.37 51.54
N GLY A 856 -16.50 -16.09 52.82
CA GLY A 856 -16.39 -17.09 53.88
C GLY A 856 -15.08 -17.90 53.86
N LEU A 857 -14.07 -17.43 53.13
CA LEU A 857 -12.77 -18.12 52.95
C LEU A 857 -11.73 -17.72 54.01
N GLU A 858 -11.97 -16.66 54.79
CA GLU A 858 -11.23 -16.31 56.01
C GLU A 858 -12.20 -16.23 57.21
N LYS A 859 -11.93 -16.99 58.29
CA LYS A 859 -12.62 -16.85 59.57
C LYS A 859 -11.97 -15.73 60.38
N ASP A 860 -12.72 -14.67 60.67
CA ASP A 860 -12.23 -13.53 61.44
C ASP A 860 -11.85 -13.97 62.87
N GLY A 861 -10.56 -13.88 63.19
CA GLY A 861 -10.00 -14.25 64.48
C GLY A 861 -10.28 -13.18 65.54
N ARG A 862 -11.52 -13.09 66.06
CA ARG A 862 -11.80 -12.46 67.37
C ARG A 862 -13.24 -12.67 67.91
N SER A 863 -13.48 -13.84 68.50
CA SER A 863 -14.27 -14.09 69.73
C SER A 863 -14.15 -15.60 70.02
N SER A 864 -13.86 -16.14 71.19
CA SER A 864 -13.78 -15.67 72.57
C SER A 864 -12.75 -16.52 73.32
N SER A 865 -11.93 -15.89 74.15
CA SER A 865 -11.14 -16.53 75.20
C SER A 865 -12.04 -17.31 76.17
N ALA A 866 -11.82 -18.61 76.33
CA ALA A 866 -11.78 -19.29 77.64
C ALA A 866 -11.49 -20.80 77.48
N MET A 867 -10.40 -21.24 78.12
CA MET A 867 -10.24 -22.54 78.81
C MET A 867 -10.36 -23.83 77.98
N SER A 868 -9.24 -24.51 77.74
CA SER A 868 -8.82 -25.65 78.56
C SER A 868 -7.61 -26.33 77.95
N GLU A 869 -6.63 -26.60 78.80
CA GLU A 869 -5.55 -27.56 78.63
C GLU A 869 -6.11 -28.94 78.22
N ASN A 870 -5.48 -29.63 77.27
CA ASN A 870 -4.67 -30.84 77.53
C ASN A 870 -4.48 -31.70 76.26
N GLU A 871 -3.22 -32.12 76.12
CA GLU A 871 -2.72 -33.39 75.57
C GLU A 871 -2.59 -33.65 74.06
N PRO A 872 -1.56 -34.47 73.70
CA PRO A 872 -0.98 -34.56 72.37
C PRO A 872 -1.33 -35.90 71.66
N LEU A 873 -0.81 -36.03 70.43
CA LEU A 873 -0.36 -37.23 69.70
C LEU A 873 -1.15 -38.55 69.84
N ASP A 874 -1.60 -39.09 68.71
CA ASP A 874 -1.18 -40.39 68.14
C ASP A 874 -2.07 -40.64 66.90
N GLU A 875 -1.51 -40.77 65.70
CA GLU A 875 -0.79 -41.95 65.17
C GLU A 875 -1.71 -43.16 64.95
N GLU A 876 -1.79 -43.51 63.66
CA GLU A 876 -1.77 -44.88 63.11
C GLU A 876 -3.00 -45.78 63.37
N ASP A 877 -3.65 -46.22 62.28
CA ASP A 877 -3.37 -47.56 61.75
C ASP A 877 -4.29 -47.86 60.56
N ASP A 878 -3.63 -48.04 59.42
CA ASP A 878 -3.48 -49.32 58.75
C ASP A 878 -4.70 -50.16 58.31
N ASP A 879 -4.55 -50.57 57.05
CA ASP A 879 -4.66 -51.93 56.54
C ASP A 879 -5.90 -52.37 55.74
N ASP A 880 -5.51 -52.79 54.53
CA ASP A 880 -5.93 -53.97 53.78
C ASP A 880 -7.16 -53.92 52.88
N GLU A 881 -6.84 -53.78 51.58
CA GLU A 881 -7.02 -54.80 50.53
C GLU A 881 -8.06 -55.90 50.81
N ASP A 882 -9.05 -56.09 49.91
CA ASP A 882 -8.88 -56.98 48.76
C ASP A 882 -10.20 -57.20 47.96
N GLU A 883 -10.01 -57.53 46.69
CA GLU A 883 -10.81 -58.41 45.82
C GLU A 883 -12.29 -58.12 45.48
N GLY A 884 -12.52 -57.69 44.22
CA GLY A 884 -12.70 -58.65 43.11
C GLY A 884 -14.07 -59.31 42.88
N GLY A 885 -14.59 -59.18 41.64
CA GLY A 885 -15.55 -60.11 41.01
C GLY A 885 -16.85 -59.44 40.54
N ALA A 886 -17.00 -59.03 39.28
CA ALA A 886 -17.24 -59.83 38.06
C ALA A 886 -18.73 -60.18 37.79
N GLU A 887 -19.23 -59.60 36.69
CA GLU A 887 -20.23 -60.10 35.71
C GLU A 887 -21.62 -60.57 36.17
N THR A 888 -22.69 -60.02 35.59
CA THR A 888 -23.42 -60.61 34.44
C THR A 888 -24.72 -59.86 34.11
N GLU A 889 -25.15 -60.09 32.87
CA GLU A 889 -26.22 -59.52 32.07
C GLU A 889 -27.65 -59.65 32.65
N GLU A 890 -28.54 -58.72 32.31
CA GLU A 890 -29.89 -59.07 31.83
C GLU A 890 -30.36 -58.08 30.74
N GLN A 891 -30.66 -58.66 29.57
CA GLN A 891 -31.45 -58.06 28.50
C GLN A 891 -32.92 -57.91 28.94
N SER A 892 -33.59 -56.87 28.46
CA SER A 892 -35.02 -56.97 28.13
C SER A 892 -35.30 -56.16 26.88
N GLY A 893 -35.90 -56.83 25.89
CA GLY A 893 -36.18 -56.33 24.56
C GLY A 893 -37.38 -55.41 24.46
N ASN A 894 -37.31 -54.55 23.43
CA ASN A 894 -38.27 -54.34 22.34
C ASN A 894 -39.77 -54.64 22.60
N GLU A 895 -40.66 -53.73 22.18
CA GLU A 895 -41.66 -53.93 21.09
C GLU A 895 -42.70 -52.78 21.06
N SER A 896 -43.01 -52.31 19.83
CA SER A 896 -44.32 -51.81 19.35
C SER A 896 -44.82 -50.41 19.79
N GLU A 897 -45.55 -49.60 19.01
CA GLU A 897 -45.97 -49.61 17.60
C GLU A 897 -46.59 -48.24 17.27
N MET A 898 -46.73 -47.97 15.97
CA MET A 898 -47.39 -46.83 15.34
C MET A 898 -48.83 -46.57 15.80
N ASN A 899 -49.27 -45.31 15.72
CA ASN A 899 -50.47 -44.94 14.97
C ASN A 899 -50.62 -43.41 14.81
N GLU A 900 -50.44 -42.93 13.58
CA GLU A 900 -51.36 -41.95 12.96
C GLU A 900 -52.69 -42.71 12.62
N PRO A 901 -53.84 -42.09 12.25
CA PRO A 901 -53.95 -40.82 11.53
C PRO A 901 -55.22 -39.94 11.75
N GLN A 902 -55.14 -38.74 11.14
CA GLN A 902 -56.12 -38.11 10.23
C GLN A 902 -57.22 -37.11 10.66
N GLU A 903 -57.29 -36.08 9.80
CA GLU A 903 -58.40 -35.17 9.39
C GLU A 903 -58.77 -34.02 10.32
N GLU A 904 -59.06 -32.78 9.90
CA GLU A 904 -59.17 -31.97 8.64
C GLU A 904 -59.30 -30.51 9.16
N GLY A 905 -58.94 -29.39 8.52
CA GLY A 905 -59.15 -28.99 7.13
C GLY A 905 -60.21 -27.86 7.03
N SER A 906 -59.75 -26.62 6.77
CA SER A 906 -60.42 -25.50 6.04
C SER A 906 -61.21 -24.37 6.74
N ASP A 907 -60.75 -23.15 6.36
CA ASP A 907 -61.47 -21.94 5.89
C ASP A 907 -61.84 -20.75 6.82
N ASN A 908 -61.11 -19.66 6.55
CA ASN A 908 -61.50 -18.27 6.23
C ASN A 908 -62.10 -17.27 7.25
N GLU A 909 -61.35 -16.14 7.29
CA GLU A 909 -61.75 -14.72 7.19
C GLU A 909 -62.08 -13.85 8.43
N GLU A 910 -61.29 -12.76 8.49
CA GLU A 910 -61.55 -11.36 8.86
C GLU A 910 -61.43 -10.87 10.32
N GLU A 911 -60.37 -10.05 10.48
CA GLU A 911 -60.25 -8.69 11.05
C GLU A 911 -61.10 -8.26 12.25
N GLU A 912 -60.41 -7.72 13.28
CA GLU A 912 -60.45 -6.30 13.70
C GLU A 912 -59.93 -6.18 15.14
N ARG A 913 -58.90 -5.34 15.33
CA ARG A 913 -58.42 -4.69 16.58
C ARG A 913 -57.18 -3.88 16.16
N GLU A 914 -56.96 -2.62 16.53
CA GLU A 914 -57.28 -1.96 17.78
C GLU A 914 -57.26 -0.43 17.62
N GLU A 915 -57.98 0.19 18.55
CA GLU A 915 -58.34 1.59 18.71
C GLU A 915 -57.19 2.51 19.16
N GLU A 916 -57.32 3.77 18.73
CA GLU A 916 -57.16 5.05 19.46
C GLU A 916 -55.82 5.38 20.15
N GLU A 917 -55.09 6.41 19.70
CA GLU A 917 -55.25 7.83 20.06
C GLU A 917 -55.10 8.10 21.57
N GLU A 918 -54.43 9.12 22.09
CA GLU A 918 -53.62 10.21 21.59
C GLU A 918 -52.83 10.73 22.82
N ASN A 919 -51.57 11.10 22.61
CA ASN A 919 -51.00 12.39 22.98
C ASN A 919 -51.33 13.02 24.36
N THR A 920 -50.32 13.20 25.22
CA THR A 920 -49.74 14.52 25.59
C THR A 920 -48.82 14.46 26.83
N ASP A 921 -47.55 14.76 26.59
CA ASP A 921 -46.74 15.83 27.23
C ASP A 921 -46.34 15.82 28.74
N TYR A 922 -45.19 16.47 28.98
CA TYR A 922 -44.55 16.94 30.23
C TYR A 922 -43.55 16.06 31.04
N LEU A 923 -42.28 16.47 30.91
CA LEU A 923 -41.31 16.89 31.94
C LEU A 923 -41.12 16.09 33.26
N THR A 924 -39.86 15.66 33.44
CA THR A 924 -39.01 15.68 34.66
C THR A 924 -39.66 15.46 36.04
N ASP A 925 -39.24 14.44 36.80
CA ASP A 925 -38.29 14.57 37.93
C ASP A 925 -38.02 13.21 38.64
N SER A 926 -36.75 13.06 39.02
CA SER A 926 -36.08 12.27 40.07
C SER A 926 -36.76 11.09 40.82
N ASN A 927 -35.98 10.00 40.86
CA ASN A 927 -35.71 9.09 41.99
C ASN A 927 -36.84 8.63 42.92
N LYS A 928 -37.11 7.32 42.88
CA LYS A 928 -37.33 6.50 44.08
C LYS A 928 -36.85 5.08 43.84
N GLU A 929 -35.80 4.70 44.56
CA GLU A 929 -35.39 3.32 44.79
C GLU A 929 -36.47 2.61 45.63
N ASN A 930 -36.66 1.31 45.39
CA ASN A 930 -36.94 0.35 46.45
C ASN A 930 -36.43 -1.03 46.01
N GLU A 931 -35.49 -1.52 46.81
CA GLU A 931 -34.94 -2.88 46.82
C GLU A 931 -36.01 -3.89 47.26
N THR A 932 -35.99 -5.09 46.65
CA THR A 932 -36.19 -6.37 47.33
C THR A 932 -35.57 -7.47 46.46
N ASP A 933 -34.34 -7.86 46.79
CA ASP A 933 -33.72 -9.13 46.36
C ASP A 933 -33.56 -9.99 47.61
N GLU A 934 -34.38 -11.03 47.73
CA GLU A 934 -34.09 -12.24 48.49
C GLU A 934 -34.64 -13.42 47.68
N GLU A 935 -33.74 -14.21 47.07
CA GLU A 935 -33.66 -15.67 47.25
C GLU A 935 -32.61 -16.26 46.28
N ASN A 936 -31.57 -16.84 46.88
CA ASN A 936 -30.58 -17.70 46.24
C ASN A 936 -31.21 -19.03 45.82
N ASN A 937 -30.76 -19.62 44.71
CA ASN A 937 -30.52 -21.06 44.67
C ASN A 937 -29.39 -21.44 43.69
N GLU A 938 -28.34 -21.98 44.29
CA GLU A 938 -27.37 -22.98 43.84
C GLU A 938 -27.29 -23.37 42.35
N VAL A 939 -26.08 -23.25 41.80
CA VAL A 939 -25.55 -24.25 40.86
C VAL A 939 -24.19 -24.71 41.37
N THR A 940 -24.16 -25.99 41.71
CA THR A 940 -23.05 -26.79 42.23
C THR A 940 -21.91 -26.87 41.21
N ILE A 941 -20.69 -26.53 41.64
CA ILE A 941 -19.47 -26.76 40.87
C ILE A 941 -19.16 -28.27 40.90
N ARG A 942 -19.35 -28.96 39.77
CA ARG A 942 -18.63 -30.22 39.54
C ARG A 942 -17.17 -29.87 39.27
N GLY A 943 -16.32 -30.13 40.26
CA GLY A 943 -14.88 -30.13 40.11
C GLY A 943 -14.45 -31.09 39.01
N GLY A 944 -13.97 -30.53 37.92
CA GLY A 944 -13.31 -31.23 36.83
C GLY A 944 -12.52 -30.18 36.07
N GLY A 945 -11.26 -29.98 36.46
CA GLY A 945 -10.35 -29.13 35.71
C GLY A 945 -10.32 -29.54 34.23
N LEU A 946 -10.10 -28.57 33.35
CA LEU A 946 -9.91 -28.79 31.92
C LEU A 946 -8.87 -29.91 31.72
N LYS A 947 -9.33 -31.09 31.30
CA LYS A 947 -8.44 -32.14 30.84
C LYS A 947 -7.79 -31.64 29.56
N HIS A 948 -6.47 -31.49 29.60
CA HIS A 948 -5.65 -31.21 28.44
C HIS A 948 -5.85 -32.32 27.41
N VAL A 949 -6.52 -31.98 26.30
CA VAL A 949 -6.62 -32.87 25.14
C VAL A 949 -5.40 -32.55 24.28
N ALA A 950 -4.46 -33.48 24.21
CA ALA A 950 -3.32 -33.34 23.31
C ALA A 950 -3.83 -33.30 21.87
N CYS A 951 -3.62 -32.16 21.20
CA CYS A 951 -4.02 -31.95 19.81
C CYS A 951 -2.83 -32.30 18.91
N ALA A 952 -3.08 -32.83 17.72
CA ALA A 952 -2.01 -33.19 16.78
C ALA A 952 -1.18 -31.96 16.35
N GLU A 953 -1.77 -30.76 16.39
CA GLU A 953 -1.07 -29.51 16.12
C GLU A 953 -0.02 -29.15 17.19
N ASP A 954 -0.16 -29.61 18.43
CA ASP A 954 0.80 -29.35 19.51
C ASP A 954 2.08 -30.19 19.32
N GLU A 955 1.91 -31.45 18.91
CA GLU A 955 3.02 -32.33 18.52
C GLU A 955 3.73 -31.82 17.26
N ASP A 956 2.98 -31.31 16.27
CA ASP A 956 3.54 -30.69 15.07
C ASP A 956 4.29 -29.39 15.38
N PHE A 957 3.80 -28.59 16.33
CA PHE A 957 4.47 -27.37 16.79
C PHE A 957 5.77 -27.69 17.55
N ILE A 958 5.74 -28.66 18.46
CA ILE A 958 6.93 -29.10 19.20
C ILE A 958 7.94 -29.74 18.25
N GLN A 959 7.50 -30.56 17.29
CA GLN A 959 8.39 -31.10 16.25
C GLN A 959 8.96 -30.02 15.34
N ALA A 960 8.18 -29.00 14.97
CA ALA A 960 8.67 -27.88 14.18
C ALA A 960 9.66 -27.00 14.96
N LEU A 961 9.45 -26.82 16.26
CA LEU A 961 10.34 -26.08 17.15
C LEU A 961 11.65 -26.84 17.37
N ASP A 962 11.57 -28.15 17.67
CA ASP A 962 12.74 -29.01 17.79
C ASP A 962 13.49 -29.11 16.47
N LYS A 963 12.79 -29.20 15.34
CA LYS A 963 13.40 -29.16 14.01
C LYS A 963 14.07 -27.82 13.73
N MET A 964 13.48 -26.69 14.11
CA MET A 964 14.09 -25.37 13.95
C MET A 964 15.34 -25.21 14.84
N MET A 965 15.32 -25.75 16.05
CA MET A 965 16.46 -25.75 16.95
C MET A 965 17.57 -26.68 16.46
N LEU A 966 17.23 -27.86 15.93
CA LEU A 966 18.17 -28.78 15.29
C LEU A 966 18.74 -28.20 13.99
N GLU A 967 17.94 -27.52 13.16
CA GLU A 967 18.39 -26.84 11.94
C GLU A 967 19.32 -25.67 12.27
N ASN A 968 19.09 -24.93 13.37
CA ASN A 968 20.01 -23.88 13.84
C ASN A 968 21.32 -24.45 14.38
N LEU A 969 21.28 -25.57 15.12
CA LEU A 969 22.48 -26.24 15.63
C LEU A 969 23.28 -26.89 14.49
N GLN A 970 22.61 -27.47 13.49
CA GLN A 970 23.23 -28.06 12.30
C GLN A 970 23.80 -26.99 11.35
N GLN A 971 23.11 -25.86 11.14
CA GLN A 971 23.63 -24.73 10.36
C GLN A 971 24.89 -24.12 10.98
N ARG A 972 24.99 -24.05 12.32
CA ARG A 972 26.22 -23.62 13.01
C ARG A 972 27.36 -24.65 12.99
N SER A 973 27.05 -25.93 12.82
CA SER A 973 28.07 -27.00 12.79
C SER A 973 28.57 -27.36 11.39
N GLY A 974 27.89 -26.90 10.32
CA GLY A 974 28.19 -27.26 8.92
C GLY A 974 28.82 -26.18 8.05
N GLU A 975 28.70 -24.89 8.38
CA GLU A 975 29.28 -23.81 7.58
C GLU A 975 30.57 -23.26 8.20
N ALA A 976 31.70 -23.81 7.75
CA ALA A 976 32.95 -23.07 7.78
C ALA A 976 32.80 -21.83 6.87
N VAL A 977 32.89 -20.64 7.47
CA VAL A 977 32.92 -19.34 6.79
C VAL A 977 33.85 -19.39 5.58
N LYS A 978 33.28 -19.49 4.38
CA LYS A 978 34.04 -19.38 3.12
C LYS A 978 34.30 -17.90 2.85
N VAL A 979 35.44 -17.43 3.33
CA VAL A 979 36.10 -16.24 2.81
C VAL A 979 36.35 -16.47 1.32
N HIS A 980 35.92 -15.53 0.46
CA HIS A 980 36.23 -15.54 -0.96
C HIS A 980 37.75 -15.56 -1.15
N GLN A 981 38.32 -16.72 -1.50
CA GLN A 981 39.70 -16.86 -1.91
C GLN A 981 39.79 -16.68 -3.42
N LEU A 982 40.02 -15.45 -3.87
CA LEU A 982 40.75 -15.23 -5.12
C LEU A 982 42.25 -15.23 -4.78
N ASP A 983 42.76 -16.40 -4.44
CA ASP A 983 44.19 -16.67 -4.50
C ASP A 983 44.40 -18.18 -4.60
N VAL A 984 45.18 -18.60 -5.59
CA VAL A 984 45.47 -20.00 -5.87
C VAL A 984 46.04 -20.67 -4.61
N ALA A 985 45.32 -21.64 -4.06
CA ALA A 985 45.69 -22.30 -2.81
C ALA A 985 47.06 -23.00 -2.90
N ILE A 986 48.04 -22.46 -2.18
CA ILE A 986 49.38 -23.06 -2.01
C ILE A 986 49.27 -24.23 -1.01
N PRO A 987 49.83 -25.43 -1.32
CA PRO A 987 49.80 -26.59 -0.42
C PRO A 987 50.34 -26.27 0.98
N LEU A 988 49.66 -26.76 2.03
CA LEU A 988 49.95 -26.52 3.46
C LEU A 988 51.41 -26.74 3.87
N GLN A 989 52.14 -27.63 3.17
CA GLN A 989 53.55 -27.93 3.40
C GLN A 989 54.51 -26.78 3.05
N LEU A 990 54.13 -25.85 2.15
CA LEU A 990 54.90 -24.64 1.86
C LEU A 990 54.61 -23.49 2.85
N LYS A 991 53.39 -23.46 3.42
CA LYS A 991 52.98 -22.43 4.39
C LYS A 991 53.80 -22.47 5.68
N SER A 992 54.32 -23.64 6.07
CA SER A 992 55.23 -23.78 7.22
C SER A 992 56.66 -23.29 6.93
N GLN A 993 57.10 -23.32 5.67
CA GLN A 993 58.42 -22.79 5.27
C GLN A 993 58.41 -21.26 5.16
N LEU A 994 57.27 -20.65 4.79
CA LEU A 994 57.08 -19.19 4.72
C LEU A 994 56.95 -18.52 6.11
N LYS A 995 56.57 -19.26 7.15
CA LYS A 995 56.39 -18.72 8.52
C LYS A 995 57.68 -18.58 9.35
N LYS A 996 58.85 -18.89 8.78
CA LYS A 996 60.14 -18.89 9.52
C LYS A 996 61.01 -17.64 9.37
N SER A 997 60.51 -16.57 8.78
CA SER A 997 61.13 -15.24 8.86
C SER A 997 60.24 -14.31 9.68
N SER A 998 60.75 -13.94 10.85
CA SER A 998 60.15 -13.06 11.86
C SER A 998 59.70 -11.71 11.29
N ALA A 999 58.47 -11.30 11.63
CA ALA A 999 58.03 -9.92 11.56
C ALA A 999 58.79 -9.09 12.63
N PRO A 1000 59.35 -7.91 12.31
CA PRO A 1000 59.78 -6.96 13.32
C PRO A 1000 58.55 -6.27 13.92
N SER A 1001 58.42 -6.30 15.24
CA SER A 1001 57.49 -5.45 15.99
C SER A 1001 58.03 -4.01 16.03
N CYS A 1002 57.21 -3.04 15.62
CA CYS A 1002 57.54 -1.62 15.79
C CYS A 1002 56.83 -1.07 17.03
N THR A 1003 57.45 -1.26 18.19
CA THR A 1003 57.48 -0.24 19.24
C THR A 1003 58.57 0.76 18.89
N ALA A 1004 58.27 2.05 18.99
CA ALA A 1004 59.24 3.12 18.76
C ALA A 1004 60.27 3.15 19.89
N ASP A 1005 61.53 2.91 19.56
CA ASP A 1005 62.70 3.54 20.15
C ASP A 1005 63.83 3.58 19.12
N ALA A 1006 64.62 4.65 19.18
CA ALA A 1006 65.54 5.12 18.16
C ALA A 1006 66.85 4.32 18.01
N ASP A 1007 67.49 4.50 16.85
CA ASP A 1007 68.87 4.20 16.46
C ASP A 1007 69.28 2.74 16.19
N ALA A 1008 69.28 2.35 14.90
CA ALA A 1008 70.36 1.58 14.26
C ALA A 1008 70.15 1.48 12.73
N GLU A 1009 71.22 1.78 11.98
CA GLU A 1009 71.31 1.70 10.51
C GLU A 1009 71.25 0.26 9.96
N ALA A 1010 70.63 0.14 8.78
CA ALA A 1010 70.90 -0.81 7.67
C ALA A 1010 70.83 -2.33 7.92
N ASP A 1011 69.74 -2.96 7.45
CA ASP A 1011 69.76 -3.78 6.21
C ASP A 1011 68.32 -4.16 5.80
N ILE A 1012 67.74 -3.42 4.85
CA ILE A 1012 66.42 -3.73 4.28
C ILE A 1012 66.65 -4.72 3.14
N SER A 1013 66.14 -5.95 3.26
CA SER A 1013 66.17 -6.90 2.15
C SER A 1013 65.30 -6.38 1.00
N ASP A 1014 65.93 -5.90 -0.07
CA ASP A 1014 65.30 -5.18 -1.19
C ASP A 1014 64.52 -6.08 -2.17
N THR A 1015 63.90 -7.16 -1.70
CA THR A 1015 63.22 -8.17 -2.53
C THR A 1015 61.88 -8.62 -1.94
N MET A 1016 60.83 -8.64 -2.77
CA MET A 1016 59.48 -9.14 -2.47
C MET A 1016 59.30 -10.58 -3.00
N GLN A 1017 58.77 -11.49 -2.19
CA GLN A 1017 58.65 -12.91 -2.55
C GLN A 1017 57.34 -13.20 -3.30
N PHE A 1018 57.43 -13.82 -4.48
CA PHE A 1018 56.31 -14.32 -5.29
C PHE A 1018 56.38 -15.85 -5.40
N VAL A 1019 55.24 -16.55 -5.52
CA VAL A 1019 55.23 -18.01 -5.71
C VAL A 1019 54.89 -18.35 -7.16
N MET A 1020 55.86 -18.89 -7.90
CA MET A 1020 55.74 -19.28 -9.30
C MET A 1020 55.37 -20.76 -9.42
N LEU A 1021 54.35 -21.06 -10.22
CA LEU A 1021 53.86 -22.42 -10.48
C LEU A 1021 54.49 -22.95 -11.78
N THR A 1022 55.22 -24.07 -11.69
CA THR A 1022 55.92 -24.70 -12.82
C THR A 1022 55.49 -26.16 -12.99
N ARG A 1023 55.49 -26.69 -14.22
CA ARG A 1023 55.00 -28.05 -14.54
C ARG A 1023 56.13 -28.90 -15.11
N LYS A 1024 56.46 -30.03 -14.48
CA LYS A 1024 57.43 -31.02 -14.98
C LYS A 1024 56.74 -32.38 -15.07
N GLY A 1025 56.23 -32.71 -16.26
CA GLY A 1025 55.35 -33.87 -16.47
C GLY A 1025 53.94 -33.65 -15.92
N ASN A 1026 53.26 -34.73 -15.51
CA ASN A 1026 51.86 -34.68 -15.04
C ASN A 1026 51.68 -34.24 -13.57
N LYS A 1027 52.71 -33.69 -12.91
CA LYS A 1027 52.64 -33.13 -11.55
C LYS A 1027 53.07 -31.65 -11.53
N GLN A 1028 52.32 -30.82 -10.80
CA GLN A 1028 52.60 -29.39 -10.60
C GLN A 1028 53.63 -29.18 -9.47
N GLN A 1029 54.53 -28.20 -9.61
CA GLN A 1029 55.54 -27.82 -8.61
C GLN A 1029 55.50 -26.30 -8.35
N PHE A 1030 55.65 -25.88 -7.08
CA PHE A 1030 55.68 -24.48 -6.66
C PHE A 1030 57.13 -24.06 -6.36
N LYS A 1031 57.56 -22.89 -6.85
CA LYS A 1031 58.89 -22.30 -6.57
C LYS A 1031 58.71 -20.86 -6.06
N ILE A 1032 59.38 -20.51 -4.96
CA ILE A 1032 59.41 -19.14 -4.44
C ILE A 1032 60.44 -18.34 -5.25
N LEU A 1033 60.06 -17.15 -5.69
CA LEU A 1033 60.83 -16.25 -6.55
C LEU A 1033 60.94 -14.89 -5.85
N ASN A 1034 62.16 -14.52 -5.44
CA ASN A 1034 62.42 -13.25 -4.78
C ASN A 1034 62.65 -12.19 -5.85
N VAL A 1035 61.69 -11.29 -6.03
CA VAL A 1035 61.71 -10.21 -7.03
C VAL A 1035 62.18 -8.92 -6.37
N PRO A 1036 63.24 -8.26 -6.85
CA PRO A 1036 63.69 -6.98 -6.32
C PRO A 1036 62.58 -5.91 -6.34
N LEU A 1037 62.51 -5.05 -5.33
CA LEU A 1037 61.52 -3.95 -5.24
C LEU A 1037 61.67 -2.93 -6.40
N SER A 1038 62.85 -2.90 -7.04
CA SER A 1038 63.11 -2.14 -8.27
C SER A 1038 62.39 -2.68 -9.52
N SER A 1039 61.77 -3.86 -9.45
CA SER A 1039 60.93 -4.41 -10.52
C SER A 1039 59.57 -3.72 -10.56
N HIS A 1040 59.10 -3.35 -11.75
CA HIS A 1040 57.80 -2.71 -11.99
C HIS A 1040 56.61 -3.50 -11.39
N LEU A 1041 56.73 -4.83 -11.26
CA LEU A 1041 55.72 -5.67 -10.64
C LEU A 1041 55.63 -5.47 -9.12
N ALA A 1042 56.78 -5.36 -8.44
CA ALA A 1042 56.86 -5.18 -7.00
C ALA A 1042 56.51 -3.73 -6.60
N ALA A 1043 56.95 -2.75 -7.39
CA ALA A 1043 56.63 -1.32 -7.17
C ALA A 1043 55.13 -1.03 -7.30
N ASN A 1044 54.45 -1.59 -8.31
CA ASN A 1044 53.00 -1.41 -8.47
C ASN A 1044 52.19 -2.03 -7.31
N HIS A 1045 52.57 -3.23 -6.87
CA HIS A 1045 51.89 -3.89 -5.76
C HIS A 1045 52.11 -3.14 -4.43
N PHE A 1046 53.31 -2.58 -4.22
CA PHE A 1046 53.60 -1.77 -3.04
C PHE A 1046 52.80 -0.45 -3.05
N ASN A 1047 52.74 0.25 -4.18
CA ASN A 1047 51.96 1.48 -4.32
C ASN A 1047 50.46 1.25 -4.14
N GLN A 1048 49.93 0.14 -4.66
CA GLN A 1048 48.51 -0.21 -4.48
C GLN A 1048 48.18 -0.50 -3.00
N GLN A 1049 49.08 -1.19 -2.30
CA GLN A 1049 48.89 -1.50 -0.88
C GLN A 1049 49.03 -0.25 0.02
N GLN A 1050 49.90 0.70 -0.32
CA GLN A 1050 49.96 2.01 0.34
C GLN A 1050 48.70 2.83 0.11
N ALA A 1051 48.18 2.88 -1.13
CA ALA A 1051 46.97 3.61 -1.46
C ALA A 1051 45.74 3.06 -0.69
N GLU A 1052 45.60 1.74 -0.58
CA GLU A 1052 44.54 1.11 0.22
C GLU A 1052 44.65 1.43 1.72
N GLN A 1053 45.87 1.52 2.27
CA GLN A 1053 46.07 1.90 3.68
C GLN A 1053 45.74 3.38 3.93
N GLU A 1054 46.12 4.28 3.01
CA GLU A 1054 45.76 5.70 3.10
C GLU A 1054 44.25 5.91 2.98
N GLU A 1055 43.58 5.17 2.09
CA GLU A 1055 42.12 5.22 1.93
C GLU A 1055 41.42 4.69 3.19
N ARG A 1056 41.92 3.60 3.78
CA ARG A 1056 41.38 3.05 5.03
C ARG A 1056 41.58 3.98 6.22
N MET A 1057 42.72 4.68 6.30
CA MET A 1057 42.95 5.72 7.32
C MET A 1057 42.05 6.95 7.12
N ARG A 1058 41.82 7.37 5.86
CA ARG A 1058 40.86 8.44 5.55
C ARG A 1058 39.43 8.05 5.92
N MET A 1059 38.99 6.84 5.58
CA MET A 1059 37.65 6.35 5.97
C MET A 1059 37.49 6.29 7.48
N LYS A 1060 38.51 5.82 8.21
CA LYS A 1060 38.48 5.78 9.68
C LYS A 1060 38.39 7.18 10.29
N LYS A 1061 39.14 8.15 9.75
CA LYS A 1061 39.07 9.55 10.18
C LYS A 1061 37.71 10.18 9.86
N LEU A 1062 37.18 9.94 8.67
CA LEU A 1062 35.87 10.45 8.25
C LEU A 1062 34.74 9.87 9.11
N THR A 1063 34.83 8.59 9.48
CA THR A 1063 33.84 7.93 10.36
C THR A 1063 33.86 8.53 11.76
N LEU A 1064 35.05 8.83 12.30
CA LEU A 1064 35.20 9.48 13.61
C LEU A 1064 34.68 10.93 13.58
N ASP A 1065 35.00 11.70 12.54
CA ASP A 1065 34.51 13.08 12.36
C ASP A 1065 32.97 13.12 12.18
N ILE A 1066 32.38 12.12 11.50
CA ILE A 1066 30.92 11.98 11.37
C ILE A 1066 30.29 11.70 12.73
N ASN A 1067 30.87 10.79 13.51
CA ASN A 1067 30.33 10.45 14.83
C ASN A 1067 30.42 11.62 15.81
N GLU A 1068 31.52 12.37 15.79
CA GLU A 1068 31.70 13.57 16.63
C GLU A 1068 30.75 14.71 16.20
N ARG A 1069 30.44 14.83 14.90
CA ARG A 1069 29.48 15.80 14.39
C ARG A 1069 28.03 15.42 14.70
N GLN A 1070 27.71 14.12 14.63
CA GLN A 1070 26.40 13.59 15.03
C GLN A 1070 26.14 13.84 16.53
N GLU A 1071 27.14 13.60 17.39
CA GLU A 1071 27.03 13.89 18.83
C GLU A 1071 26.88 15.40 19.12
N GLN A 1072 27.52 16.27 18.33
CA GLN A 1072 27.35 17.73 18.45
C GLN A 1072 26.00 18.24 17.93
N GLU A 1073 25.50 17.65 16.84
CA GLU A 1073 24.18 17.94 16.28
C GLU A 1073 23.07 17.48 17.23
N ASP A 1074 23.16 16.26 17.78
CA ASP A 1074 22.23 15.74 18.79
C ASP A 1074 22.23 16.59 20.06
N TYR A 1075 23.41 17.08 20.49
CA TYR A 1075 23.53 17.99 21.63
C TYR A 1075 22.94 19.39 21.36
N GLN A 1076 23.08 19.90 20.13
CA GLN A 1076 22.46 21.17 19.71
C GLN A 1076 20.94 21.05 19.52
N GLU A 1077 20.45 19.92 18.99
CA GLU A 1077 19.02 19.64 18.83
C GLU A 1077 18.33 19.50 20.19
N MET A 1078 18.99 18.83 21.14
CA MET A 1078 18.56 18.75 22.54
C MET A 1078 18.44 20.16 23.17
N MET A 1079 19.44 21.02 22.97
CA MET A 1079 19.42 22.42 23.46
C MET A 1079 18.39 23.31 22.77
N GLN A 1080 18.13 23.12 21.47
CA GLN A 1080 17.12 23.88 20.72
C GLN A 1080 15.69 23.44 21.06
N SER A 1081 15.47 22.16 21.37
CA SER A 1081 14.18 21.64 21.83
C SER A 1081 13.74 22.23 23.18
N LEU A 1082 14.71 22.56 24.06
CA LEU A 1082 14.49 23.24 25.33
C LEU A 1082 14.14 24.73 25.17
N ALA A 1083 14.56 25.38 24.07
CA ALA A 1083 14.33 26.80 23.82
C ALA A 1083 13.01 27.12 23.09
N GLN A 1084 12.36 26.14 22.44
CA GLN A 1084 11.13 26.32 21.65
C GLN A 1084 9.82 25.99 22.40
N ARG A 1085 9.76 26.18 23.73
CA ARG A 1085 8.45 26.22 24.41
C ARG A 1085 7.76 27.58 24.19
N PRO A 1086 6.58 27.64 23.54
CA PRO A 1086 5.78 28.86 23.52
C PRO A 1086 5.30 29.19 24.94
N ALA A 1087 5.47 30.44 25.36
CA ALA A 1087 4.90 30.92 26.62
C ALA A 1087 3.38 30.71 26.60
N PRO A 1088 2.77 30.09 27.63
CA PRO A 1088 1.36 29.74 27.60
C PRO A 1088 0.48 31.00 27.57
N ALA A 1089 -0.39 31.05 26.56
CA ALA A 1089 -1.46 32.03 26.48
C ALA A 1089 -2.41 31.82 27.67
N ASN A 1090 -2.45 32.83 28.55
CA ASN A 1090 -3.20 32.82 29.79
C ASN A 1090 -4.72 32.98 29.51
N THR A 1091 -5.46 31.87 29.43
CA THR A 1091 -6.91 31.82 29.17
C THR A 1091 -7.78 32.04 30.42
N ASN A 1092 -7.20 32.44 31.56
CA ASN A 1092 -7.94 32.69 32.81
C ASN A 1092 -8.42 34.15 33.01
N ARG A 1093 -8.69 34.90 31.93
CA ARG A 1093 -9.13 36.32 32.06
C ARG A 1093 -10.65 36.55 32.06
N GLU A 1094 -11.46 35.50 32.01
CA GLU A 1094 -12.93 35.64 32.15
C GLU A 1094 -13.48 34.67 33.18
N ARG A 1095 -13.28 34.99 34.46
CA ARG A 1095 -14.15 34.65 35.61
C ARG A 1095 -13.42 35.00 36.91
N ARG A 1096 -13.48 36.28 37.31
CA ARG A 1096 -13.38 36.65 38.73
C ARG A 1096 -14.43 37.73 39.04
N PRO A 1097 -15.20 37.59 40.14
CA PRO A 1097 -16.15 38.60 40.57
C PRO A 1097 -15.42 39.87 41.05
N ARG A 1098 -16.00 41.04 40.78
CA ARG A 1098 -15.49 42.36 41.15
C ARG A 1098 -15.26 42.46 42.66
N TYR A 1099 -14.01 42.66 43.05
CA TYR A 1099 -13.65 43.14 44.39
C TYR A 1099 -13.69 44.67 44.40
N GLN A 1100 -14.50 45.26 45.28
CA GLN A 1100 -14.71 46.69 45.38
C GLN A 1100 -13.84 47.23 46.53
N HIS A 1101 -12.83 48.06 46.21
CA HIS A 1101 -11.93 48.64 47.22
C HIS A 1101 -12.55 49.90 47.85
N PRO A 1102 -12.56 50.04 49.19
CA PRO A 1102 -12.93 51.29 49.84
C PRO A 1102 -11.74 52.26 49.83
N LYS A 1103 -12.01 53.53 49.53
CA LYS A 1103 -11.14 54.72 49.73
C LYS A 1103 -9.86 54.83 48.85
N GLY A 1104 -10.01 55.64 47.79
CA GLY A 1104 -9.13 56.77 47.42
C GLY A 1104 -7.63 56.54 47.11
N ALA A 1105 -7.30 56.41 45.82
CA ALA A 1105 -6.14 57.05 45.19
C ALA A 1105 -6.31 57.09 43.65
N PRO A 1106 -5.83 58.14 42.94
CA PRO A 1106 -6.23 58.44 41.57
C PRO A 1106 -5.47 57.63 40.49
N ASN A 1107 -6.10 57.50 39.34
CA ASN A 1107 -5.73 56.63 38.22
C ASN A 1107 -4.54 57.17 37.40
N ALA A 1108 -3.61 56.29 37.02
CA ALA A 1108 -2.31 56.61 36.42
C ALA A 1108 -2.35 57.11 34.95
N ASP A 1109 -3.53 57.13 34.34
CA ASP A 1109 -3.73 57.59 32.95
C ASP A 1109 -3.62 59.12 32.76
N LEU A 1110 -3.33 59.85 33.84
CA LEU A 1110 -3.08 61.29 33.85
C LEU A 1110 -1.58 61.68 33.80
N ILE A 1111 -0.64 60.73 33.76
CA ILE A 1111 0.80 61.04 33.91
C ILE A 1111 1.60 60.93 32.59
N PHE A 1112 1.20 60.14 31.58
CA PHE A 1112 2.09 59.88 30.43
C PHE A 1112 1.44 59.95 29.03
N LYS A 1113 0.77 61.06 28.70
CA LYS A 1113 0.52 61.47 27.31
C LYS A 1113 1.38 62.69 26.95
N THR A 1114 2.41 62.52 26.10
CA THR A 1114 2.92 63.60 25.22
C THR A 1114 3.90 63.09 24.15
N GLY A 1115 3.63 63.43 22.88
CA GLY A 1115 4.58 63.72 21.78
C GLY A 1115 5.31 62.53 21.13
N GLY A 1116 5.57 62.43 19.83
CA GLY A 1116 5.49 63.37 18.72
C GLY A 1116 6.74 63.25 17.81
N ARG A 1117 6.53 62.92 16.52
CA ARG A 1117 7.33 63.25 15.30
C ARG A 1117 8.85 62.93 15.17
N ARG A 1118 9.19 62.56 13.91
CA ARG A 1118 10.50 62.52 13.19
C ARG A 1118 11.39 61.32 13.56
N ARG A 1119 12.01 60.59 12.63
CA ARG A 1119 12.57 60.91 11.31
C ARG A 1119 12.49 59.71 10.38
#